data_AF-A0A7V4WUJ6-F1
#
_entry.id   AF-A0A7V4WUJ6-F1
#
_cell.length_a   1.000
_cell.length_b   1.000
_cell.length_c   1.000
_cell.angle_alpha   90.00
_cell.angle_beta   90.00
_cell.angle_gamma   90.00
#
_symmetry.space_group_name_H-M   'P 1'
#
loop_
_entity.id
_entity.type
_entity.pdbx_description
1 polymer ?
#
loop_
_entity_poly.entity_id
_entity_poly.type
_entity_poly.pdbx_seq_one_letter_code
_entity_poly.pdbx_strand_id
1 'polypeptide(L)'
;MEPSNYYIIALVFAAGTLVSLGLTRLVRAWAIQRRIGVFPNERMVHTGFIPRMGGIGIIGGFLVALILSALLFHSYLQWEWPYVLIVSGALLMGGLGIYDDRYGLNAPQKFAGQFLAATLVILGGCRIDVLVNPFGLDLNLGWFSIPLTYLWLITVTNAVNLLDGLDGLAAGVSFIAALVFGLIAFLHNNMIIVVFSVSLMAGLLGFLRYNRHPASIFMGDTGSLFLGFLLAALSLKAFTTAGNHIEMLLPVIVLAVPIGDTTVAFFRRLNNGRHPFKPDKDHLHHRLLYLGLTHRQAVQIIYFAAAAYGLAAIILVLEAEISGLILLLLVIVLSVFGLKRLGYLEARKFKTVTGSEDFLRIQKELAPISIKRFLHRLLLGLSDVLMVNLALYVYVWLRHHYHIGQGGVLDPGEILTPVPMLIVTLYWIVLFILNDLYSMRWDISRFDKMRRISKTILVGILLWFIITWDGALSISEGRMAILLYAGLLLLFVNLGRLLVISFEKRGRILEYAPQNTLLIGATSRGHKLLKDIRKNPHLLYNVVGYVTQDGRPERFSNLSCLGTYEDIPSLIRNRGIHEVIIAINEQTHDELIGLIAAIDDMKVVLKIVPQYYDILSGHKTEEITGHPLIRLFPDHMRMWQWLLKRLADIVLSLFFLTLFFLPALLLALLLTLTGVHPPLVIENRMGKNGRVFGQLNFNVQGRSPLQRWLYKTNIYKLPELINILLGSMSWVGPRPESPDKVERLRSRIKFYNRRFQIRPGLTGWAQVRYRYDDSMRSHRDQHKQDLFYLENMSLTFDLRILLRSLVIFFFKRSKSK
;
A
#
# COMPACT_ATOMS: atom_id res chain seq x y z
N MET A 1 -4.87 42.33 -14.46
CA MET A 1 -5.62 42.86 -13.29
C MET A 1 -5.20 44.29 -13.06
N GLU A 2 -6.13 45.19 -12.75
CA GLU A 2 -5.77 46.55 -12.33
C GLU A 2 -4.99 46.53 -10.99
N PRO A 3 -4.06 47.47 -10.76
CA PRO A 3 -3.30 47.57 -9.51
C PRO A 3 -4.16 47.62 -8.24
N SER A 4 -5.36 48.22 -8.35
CA SER A 4 -6.39 48.30 -7.31
C SER A 4 -6.80 46.92 -6.76
N ASN A 5 -6.83 45.89 -7.60
CA ASN A 5 -7.27 44.54 -7.21
C ASN A 5 -6.30 43.86 -6.23
N TYR A 6 -4.99 44.13 -6.31
CA TYR A 6 -4.02 43.56 -5.38
C TYR A 6 -4.21 44.08 -3.95
N TYR A 7 -4.53 45.37 -3.80
CA TYR A 7 -4.81 45.97 -2.50
C TYR A 7 -6.06 45.39 -1.85
N ILE A 8 -7.11 45.11 -2.65
CA ILE A 8 -8.34 44.50 -2.15
C ILE A 8 -8.09 43.06 -1.70
N ILE A 9 -7.34 42.25 -2.47
CA ILE A 9 -6.96 40.88 -2.07
C ILE A 9 -6.16 40.91 -0.76
N ALA A 10 -5.21 41.83 -0.63
CA ALA A 10 -4.42 42.00 0.58
C ALA A 10 -5.29 42.41 1.79
N LEU A 11 -6.26 43.32 1.59
CA LEU A 11 -7.22 43.74 2.62
C LEU A 11 -8.11 42.58 3.08
N VAL A 12 -8.69 41.84 2.14
CA VAL A 12 -9.49 40.63 2.40
C VAL A 12 -8.69 39.62 3.23
N PHE A 13 -7.45 39.35 2.80
CA PHE A 13 -6.57 38.42 3.48
C PHE A 13 -6.24 38.88 4.91
N ALA A 14 -5.91 40.16 5.10
CA ALA A 14 -5.62 40.73 6.39
C ALA A 14 -6.84 40.68 7.32
N ALA A 15 -8.02 41.07 6.84
CA ALA A 15 -9.26 41.06 7.60
C ALA A 15 -9.64 39.64 8.06
N GLY A 16 -9.63 38.66 7.15
CA GLY A 16 -9.89 37.26 7.50
C GLY A 16 -8.87 36.70 8.50
N THR A 17 -7.60 37.07 8.36
CA THR A 17 -6.53 36.64 9.28
C THR A 17 -6.74 37.22 10.68
N LEU A 18 -7.08 38.51 10.79
CA LEU A 18 -7.36 39.18 12.06
C LEU A 18 -8.59 38.57 12.76
N VAL A 19 -9.65 38.29 11.99
CA VAL A 19 -10.85 37.61 12.51
C VAL A 19 -10.50 36.22 13.01
N SER A 20 -9.75 35.43 12.24
CA SER A 20 -9.31 34.10 12.67
C SER A 20 -8.47 34.18 13.96
N LEU A 21 -7.51 35.12 14.03
CA LEU A 21 -6.69 35.35 15.23
C LEU A 21 -7.53 35.67 16.47
N GLY A 22 -8.54 36.54 16.32
CA GLY A 22 -9.45 36.95 17.40
C GLY A 22 -10.38 35.82 17.81
N LEU A 23 -11.07 35.20 16.85
CA LEU A 23 -12.02 34.11 17.11
C LEU A 23 -11.33 32.87 17.68
N THR A 24 -10.15 32.47 17.18
CA THR A 24 -9.42 31.34 17.76
C THR A 24 -9.06 31.61 19.22
N ARG A 25 -8.70 32.84 19.59
CA ARG A 25 -8.45 33.23 20.99
C ARG A 25 -9.71 33.12 21.84
N LEU A 26 -10.85 33.62 21.36
CA LEU A 26 -12.13 33.58 22.06
C LEU A 26 -12.62 32.13 22.25
N VAL A 27 -12.58 31.33 21.19
CA VAL A 27 -12.96 29.92 21.21
C VAL A 27 -12.06 29.13 22.16
N ARG A 28 -10.75 29.41 22.18
CA ARG A 28 -9.83 28.81 23.14
C ARG A 28 -10.25 29.08 24.58
N ALA A 29 -10.55 30.34 24.92
CA ALA A 29 -10.99 30.70 26.26
C ALA A 29 -12.32 30.00 26.64
N TRP A 30 -13.28 29.99 25.73
CA TRP A 30 -14.58 29.34 25.90
C TRP A 30 -14.45 27.81 26.07
N ALA A 31 -13.63 27.16 25.24
CA ALA A 31 -13.40 25.72 25.29
C ALA A 31 -12.71 25.30 26.60
N ILE A 32 -11.80 26.12 27.13
CA ILE A 32 -11.21 25.92 28.47
C ILE A 32 -12.28 26.01 29.55
N GLN A 33 -13.13 27.04 29.52
CA GLN A 33 -14.22 27.22 30.49
C GLN A 33 -15.21 26.04 30.49
N ARG A 34 -15.53 25.52 29.30
CA ARG A 34 -16.45 24.39 29.09
C ARG A 34 -15.79 23.02 29.20
N ARG A 35 -14.46 22.95 29.43
CA ARG A 35 -13.65 21.73 29.46
C ARG A 35 -13.80 20.86 28.19
N ILE A 36 -13.94 21.49 27.03
CA ILE A 36 -14.04 20.82 25.73
C ILE A 36 -12.62 20.72 25.14
N GLY A 37 -12.02 19.53 25.21
CA GLY A 37 -10.65 19.34 24.76
C GLY A 37 -10.07 17.97 25.10
N VAL A 38 -8.75 17.87 24.96
CA VAL A 38 -7.99 16.65 25.26
C VAL A 38 -7.44 16.75 26.67
N PHE A 39 -7.82 15.80 27.52
CA PHE A 39 -7.22 15.61 28.83
C PHE A 39 -5.89 14.86 28.71
N PRO A 40 -4.88 15.21 29.51
CA PRO A 40 -3.61 14.47 29.55
C PRO A 40 -3.86 13.01 29.94
N ASN A 41 -3.17 12.09 29.26
CA ASN A 41 -3.25 10.65 29.51
C ASN A 41 -1.85 10.07 29.34
N GLU A 42 -1.49 9.00 30.06
CA GLU A 42 -0.16 8.34 30.05
C GLU A 42 0.32 7.90 28.65
N ARG A 43 -0.60 7.90 27.67
CA ARG A 43 -0.37 7.50 26.28
C ARG A 43 -0.23 8.67 25.29
N MET A 44 -0.27 9.93 25.73
CA MET A 44 -0.22 11.12 24.90
C MET A 44 1.03 11.97 25.19
N VAL A 45 1.57 12.62 24.15
CA VAL A 45 2.83 13.40 24.22
C VAL A 45 2.66 14.70 25.03
N HIS A 46 1.42 15.16 25.22
CA HIS A 46 1.12 16.41 25.92
C HIS A 46 0.89 16.20 27.42
N THR A 47 1.51 17.06 28.23
CA THR A 47 1.46 17.01 29.70
C THR A 47 0.31 17.83 30.31
N GLY A 48 -0.45 18.59 29.51
CA GLY A 48 -1.55 19.46 29.97
C GLY A 48 -2.82 19.36 29.11
N PHE A 49 -3.93 19.93 29.61
CA PHE A 49 -5.19 20.01 28.86
C PHE A 49 -5.05 20.94 27.65
N ILE A 50 -5.45 20.47 26.48
CA ILE A 50 -5.44 21.27 25.24
C ILE A 50 -6.88 21.38 24.71
N PRO A 51 -7.44 22.61 24.59
CA PRO A 51 -8.79 22.80 24.07
C PRO A 51 -8.92 22.38 22.60
N ARG A 52 -10.14 22.01 22.18
CA ARG A 52 -10.51 21.66 20.79
C ARG A 52 -11.48 22.70 20.21
N MET A 53 -11.92 22.51 18.97
CA MET A 53 -12.79 23.41 18.17
C MET A 53 -12.11 24.65 17.59
N GLY A 54 -10.79 24.64 17.46
CA GLY A 54 -10.05 25.72 16.80
C GLY A 54 -10.49 26.00 15.36
N GLY A 55 -11.10 25.00 14.70
CA GLY A 55 -11.72 25.13 13.38
C GLY A 55 -12.77 26.24 13.27
N ILE A 56 -13.44 26.63 14.35
CA ILE A 56 -14.39 27.75 14.35
C ILE A 56 -13.69 29.06 13.94
N GLY A 57 -12.46 29.29 14.40
CA GLY A 57 -11.68 30.46 14.01
C GLY A 57 -11.30 30.45 12.52
N ILE A 58 -10.99 29.27 11.98
CA ILE A 58 -10.69 29.07 10.54
C ILE A 58 -11.93 29.41 9.71
N ILE A 59 -13.08 28.83 10.07
CA ILE A 59 -14.35 29.04 9.37
C ILE A 59 -14.75 30.52 9.43
N GLY A 60 -14.65 31.15 10.61
CA GLY A 60 -14.97 32.57 10.77
C GLY A 60 -14.07 33.49 9.94
N GLY A 61 -12.75 33.26 9.95
CA GLY A 61 -11.82 34.02 9.11
C GLY A 61 -12.07 33.81 7.61
N PHE A 62 -12.33 32.57 7.20
CA PHE A 62 -12.70 32.23 5.81
C PHE A 62 -13.99 32.94 5.38
N LEU A 63 -15.05 32.86 6.19
CA LEU A 63 -16.34 33.46 5.85
C LEU A 63 -16.25 34.99 5.75
N VAL A 64 -15.56 35.65 6.69
CA VAL A 64 -15.40 37.12 6.62
C VAL A 64 -14.59 37.51 5.39
N ALA A 65 -13.49 36.83 5.09
CA ALA A 65 -12.72 37.08 3.88
C ALA A 65 -13.56 36.85 2.61
N LEU A 66 -14.37 35.79 2.57
CA LEU A 66 -15.21 35.46 1.42
C LEU A 66 -16.33 36.49 1.23
N ILE A 67 -16.99 36.92 2.30
CA ILE A 67 -18.04 37.95 2.28
C ILE A 67 -17.45 39.29 1.84
N LEU A 68 -16.31 39.70 2.42
CA LEU A 68 -15.63 40.93 2.02
C LEU A 68 -15.23 40.89 0.54
N SER A 69 -14.76 39.74 0.06
CA SER A 69 -14.47 39.56 -1.36
C SER A 69 -15.73 39.68 -2.21
N ALA A 70 -16.84 39.07 -1.80
CA ALA A 70 -18.11 39.18 -2.53
C ALA A 70 -18.63 40.62 -2.62
N LEU A 71 -18.37 41.44 -1.58
CA LEU A 71 -18.76 42.86 -1.53
C LEU A 71 -17.83 43.75 -2.35
N LEU A 72 -16.51 43.57 -2.21
CA LEU A 72 -15.49 44.44 -2.82
C LEU A 72 -15.15 44.05 -4.26
N PHE A 73 -15.32 42.78 -4.63
CA PHE A 73 -15.14 42.26 -5.99
C PHE A 73 -16.47 41.89 -6.67
N HIS A 74 -17.61 42.44 -6.23
CA HIS A 74 -18.93 42.06 -6.77
C HIS A 74 -19.00 42.11 -8.30
N SER A 75 -18.38 43.12 -8.92
CA SER A 75 -18.34 43.31 -10.37
C SER A 75 -17.46 42.30 -11.13
N TYR A 76 -16.57 41.60 -10.43
CA TYR A 76 -15.58 40.67 -11.01
C TYR A 76 -15.87 39.20 -10.66
N LEU A 77 -16.77 38.94 -9.71
CA LEU A 77 -17.07 37.59 -9.23
C LEU A 77 -18.43 37.12 -9.76
N GLN A 78 -18.40 36.14 -10.66
CA GLN A 78 -19.61 35.45 -11.10
C GLN A 78 -19.95 34.32 -10.11
N TRP A 79 -20.86 34.61 -9.19
CA TRP A 79 -21.37 33.64 -8.23
C TRP A 79 -22.39 32.71 -8.90
N GLU A 80 -21.96 31.48 -9.15
CA GLU A 80 -22.84 30.42 -9.61
C GLU A 80 -23.32 29.53 -8.44
N TRP A 81 -24.47 28.87 -8.63
CA TRP A 81 -25.04 27.87 -7.72
C TRP A 81 -24.05 26.81 -7.20
N PRO A 82 -23.11 26.25 -8.00
CA PRO A 82 -22.14 25.28 -7.52
C PRO A 82 -21.29 25.82 -6.36
N TYR A 83 -20.84 27.09 -6.39
CA TYR A 83 -19.99 27.66 -5.34
C TYR A 83 -20.75 27.86 -4.03
N VAL A 84 -22.03 28.25 -4.11
CA VAL A 84 -22.91 28.34 -2.93
C VAL A 84 -23.08 26.98 -2.26
N LEU A 85 -23.26 25.92 -3.06
CA LEU A 85 -23.42 24.55 -2.57
C LEU A 85 -22.11 23.97 -2.02
N ILE A 86 -20.95 24.35 -2.56
CA ILE A 86 -19.63 24.05 -1.99
C ILE A 86 -19.49 24.67 -0.60
N VAL A 87 -19.78 25.97 -0.44
CA VAL A 87 -19.72 26.64 0.87
C VAL A 87 -20.70 26.00 1.84
N SER A 88 -21.93 25.73 1.39
CA SER A 88 -22.97 25.11 2.22
C SER A 88 -22.55 23.71 2.70
N GLY A 89 -22.00 22.87 1.80
CA GLY A 89 -21.46 21.57 2.15
C GLY A 89 -20.27 21.66 3.12
N ALA A 90 -19.35 22.60 2.91
CA ALA A 90 -18.23 22.84 3.82
C ALA A 90 -18.72 23.27 5.21
N LEU A 91 -19.70 24.18 5.29
CA LEU A 91 -20.30 24.61 6.56
C LEU A 91 -21.04 23.48 7.27
N LEU A 92 -21.75 22.61 6.53
CA LEU A 92 -22.35 21.39 7.07
C LEU A 92 -21.26 20.52 7.73
N MET A 93 -20.13 20.34 7.06
CA MET A 93 -18.99 19.59 7.58
C MET A 93 -18.35 20.24 8.81
N GLY A 94 -18.25 21.57 8.83
CA GLY A 94 -17.85 22.32 10.03
C GLY A 94 -18.81 22.10 11.20
N GLY A 95 -20.12 22.16 10.95
CA GLY A 95 -21.15 21.89 11.95
C GLY A 95 -21.14 20.45 12.48
N LEU A 96 -20.96 19.47 11.59
CA LEU A 96 -20.78 18.07 11.95
C LEU A 96 -19.55 17.89 12.84
N GLY A 97 -18.45 18.57 12.53
CA GLY A 97 -17.24 18.54 13.33
C GLY A 97 -17.39 19.23 14.69
N ILE A 98 -18.15 20.34 14.79
CA ILE A 98 -18.50 20.95 16.09
C ILE A 98 -19.28 19.96 16.95
N TYR A 99 -20.24 19.27 16.34
CA TYR A 99 -21.02 18.25 17.04
C TYR A 99 -20.15 17.10 17.51
N ASP A 100 -19.24 16.60 16.67
CA ASP A 100 -18.30 15.54 17.00
C ASP A 100 -17.32 15.93 18.11
N ASP A 101 -16.72 17.12 18.04
CA ASP A 101 -15.79 17.62 19.05
C ASP A 101 -16.46 17.76 20.43
N ARG A 102 -17.78 17.97 20.48
CA ARG A 102 -18.54 18.12 21.72
C ARG A 102 -19.10 16.82 22.29
N TYR A 103 -19.71 16.01 21.43
CA TYR A 103 -20.52 14.86 21.83
C TYR A 103 -19.92 13.52 21.42
N GLY A 104 -19.02 13.52 20.44
CA GLY A 104 -18.47 12.31 19.82
C GLY A 104 -19.47 11.62 18.88
N LEU A 105 -19.06 11.40 17.64
CA LEU A 105 -19.81 10.67 16.62
C LEU A 105 -19.14 9.33 16.30
N ASN A 106 -19.98 8.33 16.10
CA ASN A 106 -19.55 7.05 15.57
C ASN A 106 -19.27 7.16 14.06
N ALA A 107 -18.41 6.29 13.53
CA ALA A 107 -18.02 6.34 12.12
C ALA A 107 -19.20 6.39 11.12
N PRO A 108 -20.30 5.61 11.28
CA PRO A 108 -21.45 5.69 10.35
C PRO A 108 -22.14 7.06 10.35
N GLN A 109 -22.24 7.72 11.51
CA GLN A 109 -22.85 9.05 11.62
C GLN A 109 -22.00 10.10 10.88
N LYS A 110 -20.67 10.01 11.01
CA LYS A 110 -19.75 10.87 10.24
C LYS A 110 -19.88 10.64 8.73
N PHE A 111 -19.94 9.38 8.29
CA PHE A 111 -20.14 9.06 6.88
C PHE A 111 -21.48 9.55 6.34
N ALA A 112 -22.56 9.50 7.14
CA ALA A 112 -23.86 10.04 6.73
C ALA A 112 -23.79 11.56 6.50
N GLY A 113 -23.15 12.32 7.41
CA GLY A 113 -22.95 13.75 7.24
C GLY A 113 -22.07 14.09 6.04
N GLN A 114 -20.98 13.34 5.83
CA GLN A 114 -20.11 13.45 4.66
C GLN A 114 -20.88 13.19 3.35
N PHE A 115 -21.75 12.18 3.35
CA PHE A 115 -22.59 11.86 2.20
C PHE A 115 -23.55 13.01 1.89
N LEU A 116 -24.24 13.55 2.90
CA LEU A 116 -25.15 14.70 2.73
C LEU A 116 -24.43 15.94 2.17
N ALA A 117 -23.26 16.28 2.71
CA ALA A 117 -22.46 17.39 2.20
C ALA A 117 -22.05 17.16 0.72
N ALA A 118 -21.59 15.95 0.40
CA ALA A 118 -21.22 15.59 -0.96
C ALA A 118 -22.41 15.65 -1.94
N THR A 119 -23.61 15.24 -1.50
CA THR A 119 -24.84 15.37 -2.30
C THR A 119 -25.10 16.81 -2.73
N LEU A 120 -24.93 17.79 -1.82
CA LEU A 120 -25.13 19.21 -2.16
C LEU A 120 -24.20 19.64 -3.30
N VAL A 121 -22.93 19.26 -3.23
CA VAL A 121 -21.92 19.61 -4.25
C VAL A 121 -22.24 18.92 -5.59
N ILE A 122 -22.65 17.66 -5.58
CA ILE A 122 -23.01 16.88 -6.78
C ILE A 122 -24.30 17.41 -7.44
N LEU A 123 -25.28 17.86 -6.64
CA LEU A 123 -26.50 18.53 -7.12
C LEU A 123 -26.17 19.88 -7.75
N GLY A 124 -25.15 20.57 -7.23
CA GLY A 124 -24.58 21.77 -7.83
C GLY A 124 -23.81 21.52 -9.13
N GLY A 125 -23.77 20.30 -9.66
CA GLY A 125 -23.10 19.99 -10.92
C GLY A 125 -21.57 19.87 -10.82
N CYS A 126 -20.99 19.92 -9.61
CA CYS A 126 -19.57 19.64 -9.42
C CYS A 126 -19.34 18.13 -9.45
N ARG A 127 -18.89 17.60 -10.60
CA ARG A 127 -18.73 16.17 -10.83
C ARG A 127 -17.47 15.86 -11.63
N ILE A 128 -16.99 14.63 -11.51
CA ILE A 128 -15.91 14.08 -12.34
C ILE A 128 -16.57 13.39 -13.54
N ASP A 129 -16.83 14.14 -14.61
CA ASP A 129 -17.61 13.64 -15.75
C ASP A 129 -16.77 12.88 -16.78
N VAL A 130 -15.52 13.28 -16.95
CA VAL A 130 -14.58 12.66 -17.89
C VAL A 130 -13.36 12.19 -17.13
N LEU A 131 -12.95 10.95 -17.38
CA LEU A 131 -11.64 10.46 -16.98
C LEU A 131 -10.73 10.56 -18.19
N VAL A 132 -9.93 11.62 -18.18
CA VAL A 132 -9.02 11.94 -19.26
C VAL A 132 -7.93 10.89 -19.36
N ASN A 133 -7.69 10.42 -20.58
CA ASN A 133 -6.53 9.62 -20.89
C ASN A 133 -5.42 10.56 -21.40
N PRO A 134 -4.22 10.53 -20.81
CA PRO A 134 -3.10 11.34 -21.30
C PRO A 134 -2.64 10.99 -22.73
N PHE A 135 -3.20 9.94 -23.35
CA PHE A 135 -2.98 9.54 -24.74
C PHE A 135 -4.16 9.87 -25.68
N GLY A 136 -5.15 10.66 -25.25
CA GLY A 136 -6.20 11.22 -26.12
C GLY A 136 -7.52 10.46 -26.22
N LEU A 137 -7.70 9.33 -25.50
CA LEU A 137 -8.98 8.61 -25.42
C LEU A 137 -9.74 8.94 -24.12
N ASP A 138 -10.49 10.03 -24.15
CA ASP A 138 -11.24 10.48 -22.98
C ASP A 138 -12.42 9.55 -22.67
N LEU A 139 -12.45 9.04 -21.43
CA LEU A 139 -13.50 8.14 -20.97
C LEU A 139 -14.62 8.97 -20.31
N ASN A 140 -15.73 9.17 -21.01
CA ASN A 140 -16.93 9.72 -20.39
C ASN A 140 -17.50 8.72 -19.39
N LEU A 141 -17.58 9.12 -18.12
CA LEU A 141 -17.98 8.25 -17.02
C LEU A 141 -19.49 8.05 -16.95
N GLY A 142 -20.29 8.95 -17.56
CA GLY A 142 -21.74 8.91 -17.49
C GLY A 142 -22.23 8.74 -16.04
N TRP A 143 -22.93 7.64 -15.76
CA TRP A 143 -23.49 7.37 -14.44
C TRP A 143 -22.42 7.04 -13.38
N PHE A 144 -21.21 6.63 -13.78
CA PHE A 144 -20.08 6.41 -12.87
C PHE A 144 -19.46 7.71 -12.34
N SER A 145 -19.78 8.86 -12.94
CA SER A 145 -19.35 10.19 -12.47
C SER A 145 -19.78 10.45 -11.02
N ILE A 146 -21.02 10.09 -10.68
CA ILE A 146 -21.61 10.29 -9.34
C ILE A 146 -20.85 9.49 -8.24
N PRO A 147 -20.74 8.14 -8.32
CA PRO A 147 -20.05 7.38 -7.28
C PRO A 147 -18.56 7.73 -7.19
N LEU A 148 -17.91 8.09 -8.31
CA LEU A 148 -16.52 8.53 -8.29
C LEU A 148 -16.36 9.89 -7.59
N THR A 149 -17.29 10.82 -7.80
CA THR A 149 -17.29 12.13 -7.13
C THR A 149 -17.51 11.97 -5.63
N TYR A 150 -18.44 11.11 -5.19
CA TYR A 150 -18.57 10.76 -3.77
C TYR A 150 -17.28 10.20 -3.20
N LEU A 151 -16.66 9.25 -3.91
CA LEU A 151 -15.41 8.65 -3.48
C LEU A 151 -14.32 9.71 -3.31
N TRP A 152 -14.19 10.64 -4.26
CA TRP A 152 -13.23 11.74 -4.20
C TRP A 152 -13.46 12.64 -2.98
N LEU A 153 -14.65 13.23 -2.86
CA LEU A 153 -14.97 14.18 -1.79
C LEU A 153 -14.79 13.55 -0.40
N ILE A 154 -15.30 12.33 -0.20
CA ILE A 154 -15.24 11.62 1.08
C ILE A 154 -13.79 11.18 1.39
N THR A 155 -13.05 10.68 0.40
CA THR A 155 -11.68 10.19 0.62
C THR A 155 -10.75 11.34 0.97
N VAL A 156 -10.77 12.44 0.22
CA VAL A 156 -9.93 13.61 0.49
C VAL A 156 -10.28 14.24 1.83
N THR A 157 -11.58 14.34 2.15
CA THR A 157 -12.01 14.88 3.46
C THR A 157 -11.42 14.06 4.62
N ASN A 158 -11.56 12.73 4.55
CA ASN A 158 -11.02 11.86 5.58
C ASN A 158 -9.47 11.84 5.58
N ALA A 159 -8.84 12.03 4.42
CA ALA A 159 -7.39 12.08 4.32
C ALA A 159 -6.80 13.31 5.04
N VAL A 160 -7.42 14.49 4.88
CA VAL A 160 -7.03 15.70 5.62
C VAL A 160 -7.35 15.55 7.12
N ASN A 161 -8.48 14.93 7.48
CA ASN A 161 -8.79 14.65 8.88
C ASN A 161 -7.72 13.75 9.55
N LEU A 162 -7.24 12.72 8.85
CA LEU A 162 -6.19 11.83 9.36
C LEU A 162 -4.81 12.49 9.46
N LEU A 163 -4.56 13.59 8.74
CA LEU A 163 -3.32 14.37 8.87
C LEU A 163 -3.26 15.18 10.17
N ASP A 164 -4.37 15.44 10.86
CA ASP A 164 -4.43 16.25 12.10
C ASP A 164 -3.92 15.48 13.34
N GLY A 165 -2.77 14.81 13.18
CA GLY A 165 -2.11 14.03 14.23
C GLY A 165 -0.91 14.72 14.89
N LEU A 166 -0.46 15.86 14.36
CA LEU A 166 0.63 16.68 14.90
C LEU A 166 0.27 18.17 14.85
N ASP A 167 0.64 18.91 15.90
CA ASP A 167 0.53 20.38 15.99
C ASP A 167 1.02 21.07 14.70
N GLY A 168 0.13 21.82 14.05
CA GLY A 168 0.38 22.58 12.84
C GLY A 168 0.30 21.78 11.54
N LEU A 169 0.31 20.44 11.57
CA LEU A 169 0.51 19.64 10.36
C LEU A 169 -0.62 19.79 9.35
N ALA A 170 -1.86 19.46 9.73
CA ALA A 170 -3.01 19.55 8.82
C ALA A 170 -3.26 20.99 8.34
N ALA A 171 -3.20 21.96 9.25
CA ALA A 171 -3.37 23.38 8.90
C ALA A 171 -2.33 23.87 7.89
N GLY A 172 -1.06 23.51 8.06
CA GLY A 172 0.00 23.95 7.15
C GLY A 172 0.01 23.24 5.81
N VAL A 173 -0.28 21.93 5.77
CA VAL A 173 -0.44 21.21 4.49
C VAL A 173 -1.63 21.78 3.71
N SER A 174 -2.75 22.05 4.38
CA SER A 174 -3.92 22.71 3.77
C SER A 174 -3.63 24.13 3.31
N PHE A 175 -2.79 24.89 4.03
CA PHE A 175 -2.36 26.23 3.61
C PHE A 175 -1.53 26.18 2.32
N ILE A 176 -0.58 25.24 2.23
CA ILE A 176 0.22 25.01 1.03
C ILE A 176 -0.69 24.60 -0.15
N ALA A 177 -1.64 23.68 0.07
CA ALA A 177 -2.58 23.28 -0.96
C ALA A 177 -3.46 24.45 -1.45
N ALA A 178 -3.99 25.26 -0.53
CA ALA A 178 -4.76 26.46 -0.87
C ALA A 178 -3.93 27.48 -1.65
N LEU A 179 -2.68 27.71 -1.25
CA LEU A 179 -1.76 28.59 -1.98
C LEU A 179 -1.54 28.09 -3.41
N VAL A 180 -1.26 26.80 -3.59
CA VAL A 180 -1.02 26.21 -4.91
C VAL A 180 -2.27 26.27 -5.79
N PHE A 181 -3.44 25.93 -5.25
CA PHE A 181 -4.71 26.08 -5.97
C PHE A 181 -4.99 27.54 -6.35
N GLY A 182 -4.73 28.49 -5.45
CA GLY A 182 -4.87 29.91 -5.73
C GLY A 182 -3.94 30.39 -6.84
N LEU A 183 -2.68 29.96 -6.84
CA LEU A 183 -1.71 30.30 -7.88
C LEU A 183 -2.09 29.70 -9.23
N ILE A 184 -2.48 28.43 -9.28
CA ILE A 184 -2.93 27.80 -10.53
C ILE A 184 -4.21 28.46 -11.04
N ALA A 185 -5.18 28.73 -10.17
CA ALA A 185 -6.40 29.45 -10.54
C ALA A 185 -6.10 30.86 -11.08
N PHE A 186 -5.11 31.55 -10.52
CA PHE A 186 -4.67 32.84 -11.01
C PHE A 186 -4.08 32.73 -12.43
N LEU A 187 -3.29 31.69 -12.72
CA LEU A 187 -2.75 31.43 -14.06
C LEU A 187 -3.86 31.16 -15.09
N HIS A 188 -4.95 30.48 -14.68
CA HIS A 188 -6.12 30.24 -15.53
C HIS A 188 -7.15 31.38 -15.53
N ASN A 189 -6.84 32.55 -14.94
CA ASN A 189 -7.77 33.67 -14.78
C ASN A 189 -9.09 33.34 -14.03
N ASN A 190 -9.09 32.28 -13.21
CA ASN A 190 -10.25 31.84 -12.44
C ASN A 190 -10.31 32.56 -11.08
N MET A 191 -10.81 33.81 -11.09
CA MET A 191 -10.76 34.69 -9.92
C MET A 191 -11.62 34.25 -8.74
N ILE A 192 -12.71 33.53 -8.98
CA ILE A 192 -13.53 33.00 -7.89
C ILE A 192 -12.71 32.00 -7.06
N ILE A 193 -11.93 31.12 -7.70
CA ILE A 193 -11.10 30.14 -6.97
C ILE A 193 -9.89 30.81 -6.29
N VAL A 194 -9.33 31.88 -6.87
CA VAL A 194 -8.33 32.72 -6.20
C VAL A 194 -8.89 33.28 -4.89
N VAL A 195 -10.09 33.85 -4.92
CA VAL A 195 -10.77 34.41 -3.74
C VAL A 195 -11.02 33.36 -2.67
N PHE A 196 -11.53 32.19 -3.05
CA PHE A 196 -11.72 31.06 -2.12
C PHE A 196 -10.41 30.61 -1.48
N SER A 197 -9.35 30.52 -2.28
CA SER A 197 -8.02 30.11 -1.82
C SER A 197 -7.41 31.11 -0.85
N VAL A 198 -7.45 32.40 -1.19
CA VAL A 198 -6.96 33.50 -0.32
C VAL A 198 -7.78 33.56 0.98
N SER A 199 -9.10 33.43 0.90
CA SER A 199 -9.98 33.41 2.08
C SER A 199 -9.65 32.24 3.00
N LEU A 200 -9.37 31.07 2.44
CA LEU A 200 -8.99 29.89 3.19
C LEU A 200 -7.61 30.06 3.85
N MET A 201 -6.65 30.61 3.11
CA MET A 201 -5.32 30.94 3.62
C MET A 201 -5.41 31.94 4.78
N ALA A 202 -6.29 32.94 4.70
CA ALA A 202 -6.50 33.93 5.77
C ALA A 202 -7.02 33.26 7.07
N GLY A 203 -8.04 32.40 6.95
CA GLY A 203 -8.55 31.61 8.06
C GLY A 203 -7.49 30.70 8.69
N LEU A 204 -6.67 30.04 7.86
CA LEU A 204 -5.61 29.14 8.30
C LEU A 204 -4.43 29.85 8.98
N LEU A 205 -3.99 30.99 8.44
CA LEU A 205 -2.83 31.71 8.95
C LEU A 205 -3.06 32.23 10.37
N GLY A 206 -4.26 32.76 10.64
CA GLY A 206 -4.64 33.22 11.98
C GLY A 206 -4.69 32.08 12.99
N PHE A 207 -5.24 30.93 12.60
CA PHE A 207 -5.29 29.74 13.44
C PHE A 207 -3.89 29.14 13.72
N LEU A 208 -3.02 29.09 12.70
CA LEU A 208 -1.66 28.54 12.81
C LEU A 208 -0.82 29.21 13.90
N ARG A 209 -1.08 30.49 14.22
CA ARG A 209 -0.42 31.19 15.33
C ARG A 209 -0.59 30.48 16.68
N TYR A 210 -1.73 29.80 16.88
CA TYR A 210 -2.08 29.09 18.11
C TYR A 210 -1.86 27.58 18.04
N ASN A 211 -1.76 27.03 16.83
CA ASN A 211 -1.65 25.58 16.60
C ASN A 211 -0.21 25.11 16.28
N ARG A 212 0.76 26.00 16.10
CA ARG A 212 2.19 25.64 15.97
C ARG A 212 2.71 24.99 17.27
N HIS A 213 3.59 24.00 17.13
CA HIS A 213 4.14 23.25 18.26
C HIS A 213 4.98 24.11 19.22
N PRO A 214 4.69 24.12 20.54
CA PRO A 214 3.60 23.38 21.20
C PRO A 214 2.22 24.06 21.03
N ALA A 215 1.21 23.31 20.59
CA ALA A 215 -0.12 23.84 20.30
C ALA A 215 -0.85 24.29 21.57
N SER A 216 -1.53 25.44 21.48
CA SER A 216 -2.37 26.00 22.55
C SER A 216 -3.87 25.71 22.36
N ILE A 217 -4.26 25.22 21.18
CA ILE A 217 -5.59 24.76 20.79
C ILE A 217 -5.45 23.83 19.57
N PHE A 218 -6.25 22.77 19.54
CA PHE A 218 -6.38 21.88 18.38
C PHE A 218 -7.50 22.31 17.44
N MET A 219 -7.31 22.02 16.16
CA MET A 219 -8.31 22.32 15.13
C MET A 219 -9.61 21.55 15.42
N GLY A 220 -9.46 20.28 15.81
CA GLY A 220 -10.59 19.37 16.05
C GLY A 220 -11.22 18.92 14.74
N ASP A 221 -12.18 18.00 14.85
CA ASP A 221 -12.94 17.52 13.70
C ASP A 221 -13.71 18.67 13.04
N THR A 222 -14.03 19.74 13.78
CA THR A 222 -14.60 21.00 13.26
C THR A 222 -13.84 21.54 12.06
N GLY A 223 -12.52 21.74 12.21
CA GLY A 223 -11.75 22.36 11.13
C GLY A 223 -11.23 21.34 10.13
N SER A 224 -10.85 20.14 10.58
CA SER A 224 -10.24 19.15 9.69
C SER A 224 -11.24 18.62 8.64
N LEU A 225 -12.50 18.40 9.03
CA LEU A 225 -13.59 18.02 8.13
C LEU A 225 -13.98 19.16 7.18
N PHE A 226 -14.08 20.39 7.69
CA PHE A 226 -14.33 21.59 6.88
C PHE A 226 -13.24 21.78 5.81
N LEU A 227 -11.97 21.77 6.20
CA LEU A 227 -10.83 21.97 5.31
C LEU A 227 -10.74 20.86 4.26
N GLY A 228 -10.85 19.61 4.69
CA GLY A 228 -10.77 18.47 3.79
C GLY A 228 -11.86 18.49 2.73
N PHE A 229 -13.10 18.81 3.12
CA PHE A 229 -14.23 18.90 2.20
C PHE A 229 -14.09 20.09 1.24
N LEU A 230 -13.74 21.27 1.76
CA LEU A 230 -13.59 22.47 0.93
C LEU A 230 -12.46 22.32 -0.09
N LEU A 231 -11.30 21.80 0.31
CA LEU A 231 -10.19 21.54 -0.61
C LEU A 231 -10.56 20.49 -1.67
N ALA A 232 -11.27 19.43 -1.29
CA ALA A 232 -11.72 18.41 -2.23
C ALA A 232 -12.70 18.95 -3.28
N ALA A 233 -13.61 19.82 -2.87
CA ALA A 233 -14.61 20.42 -3.74
C ALA A 233 -14.01 21.52 -4.64
N LEU A 234 -13.14 22.38 -4.09
CA LEU A 234 -12.42 23.38 -4.87
C LEU A 234 -11.50 22.74 -5.91
N SER A 235 -10.87 21.61 -5.58
CA SER A 235 -10.04 20.88 -6.54
C SER A 235 -10.84 20.21 -7.66
N LEU A 236 -12.17 20.10 -7.58
CA LEU A 236 -12.96 19.67 -8.74
C LEU A 236 -13.16 20.86 -9.70
N LYS A 237 -13.57 22.03 -9.17
CA LYS A 237 -13.81 23.22 -9.99
C LYS A 237 -12.55 23.88 -10.54
N ALA A 238 -11.43 23.79 -9.83
CA ALA A 238 -10.17 24.44 -10.24
C ALA A 238 -9.59 23.90 -11.54
N PHE A 239 -9.94 22.66 -11.91
CA PHE A 239 -9.29 21.96 -13.01
C PHE A 239 -10.28 21.43 -14.06
N THR A 240 -11.58 21.71 -13.92
CA THR A 240 -12.56 21.48 -14.99
C THR A 240 -12.49 22.52 -16.12
N THR A 241 -11.77 23.63 -15.89
CA THR A 241 -11.51 24.69 -16.88
C THR A 241 -10.16 24.52 -17.59
N ALA A 242 -9.42 23.46 -17.23
CA ALA A 242 -8.13 23.12 -17.80
C ALA A 242 -8.23 22.77 -19.29
N GLY A 243 -7.35 23.36 -20.10
CA GLY A 243 -7.28 23.08 -21.54
C GLY A 243 -6.54 21.78 -21.89
N ASN A 244 -5.67 21.31 -20.99
CA ASN A 244 -4.76 20.18 -21.23
C ASN A 244 -5.07 18.96 -20.35
N HIS A 245 -4.94 17.77 -20.94
CA HIS A 245 -5.22 16.48 -20.29
C HIS A 245 -4.40 16.22 -19.00
N ILE A 246 -3.21 16.80 -18.89
CA ILE A 246 -2.31 16.65 -17.72
C ILE A 246 -2.85 17.41 -16.49
N GLU A 247 -3.53 18.53 -16.71
CA GLU A 247 -4.00 19.41 -15.64
C GLU A 247 -5.10 18.76 -14.78
N MET A 248 -5.79 17.75 -15.30
CA MET A 248 -6.77 16.96 -14.55
C MET A 248 -6.15 16.08 -13.45
N LEU A 249 -4.83 15.84 -13.49
CA LEU A 249 -4.11 15.15 -12.42
C LEU A 249 -3.67 16.08 -11.28
N LEU A 250 -3.75 17.40 -11.46
CA LEU A 250 -3.28 18.38 -10.48
C LEU A 250 -3.96 18.27 -9.11
N PRO A 251 -5.28 17.98 -8.97
CA PRO A 251 -5.89 17.70 -7.67
C PRO A 251 -5.18 16.61 -6.88
N VAL A 252 -4.82 15.52 -7.58
CA VAL A 252 -4.13 14.36 -6.99
C VAL A 252 -2.70 14.72 -6.62
N ILE A 253 -2.02 15.50 -7.46
CA ILE A 253 -0.63 15.94 -7.24
C ILE A 253 -0.55 16.89 -6.03
N VAL A 254 -1.38 17.94 -5.99
CA VAL A 254 -1.38 18.93 -4.90
C VAL A 254 -1.75 18.30 -3.56
N LEU A 255 -2.65 17.31 -3.57
CA LEU A 255 -3.10 16.58 -2.38
C LEU A 255 -2.37 15.23 -2.19
N ALA A 256 -1.22 15.03 -2.84
CA ALA A 256 -0.52 13.74 -2.83
C ALA A 256 -0.11 13.29 -1.42
N VAL A 257 0.24 14.22 -0.52
CA VAL A 257 0.62 13.92 0.86
C VAL A 257 -0.56 13.35 1.68
N PRO A 258 -1.71 14.04 1.83
CA PRO A 258 -2.88 13.49 2.54
C PRO A 258 -3.38 12.18 1.92
N ILE A 259 -3.51 12.15 0.59
CA ILE A 259 -4.03 10.99 -0.14
C ILE A 259 -3.06 9.81 0.02
N GLY A 260 -1.75 10.04 -0.14
CA GLY A 260 -0.72 9.01 -0.06
C GLY A 260 -0.66 8.32 1.30
N ASP A 261 -0.69 9.09 2.41
CA ASP A 261 -0.68 8.50 3.75
C ASP A 261 -1.92 7.62 4.01
N THR A 262 -3.09 8.12 3.62
CA THR A 262 -4.37 7.42 3.80
C THR A 262 -4.45 6.16 2.95
N THR A 263 -4.04 6.23 1.69
CA THR A 263 -4.02 5.09 0.77
C THR A 263 -3.09 3.99 1.28
N VAL A 264 -1.88 4.32 1.75
CA VAL A 264 -0.99 3.28 2.27
C VAL A 264 -1.48 2.74 3.62
N ALA A 265 -2.02 3.57 4.51
CA ALA A 265 -2.62 3.10 5.76
C ALA A 265 -3.79 2.12 5.48
N PHE A 266 -4.63 2.42 4.49
CA PHE A 266 -5.73 1.57 4.04
C PHE A 266 -5.22 0.19 3.59
N PHE A 267 -4.28 0.13 2.65
CA PHE A 267 -3.73 -1.13 2.16
C PHE A 267 -2.97 -1.90 3.24
N ARG A 268 -2.26 -1.21 4.14
CA ARG A 268 -1.58 -1.81 5.28
C ARG A 268 -2.56 -2.47 6.26
N ARG A 269 -3.65 -1.79 6.62
CA ARG A 269 -4.69 -2.31 7.53
C ARG A 269 -5.33 -3.56 6.94
N LEU A 270 -5.70 -3.50 5.66
CA LEU A 270 -6.17 -4.67 4.93
C LEU A 270 -5.17 -5.80 5.02
N ASN A 271 -3.89 -5.55 4.72
CA ASN A 271 -2.86 -6.58 4.80
C ASN A 271 -2.72 -7.20 6.20
N ASN A 272 -2.97 -6.42 7.26
CA ASN A 272 -2.93 -6.90 8.64
C ASN A 272 -4.23 -7.59 9.11
N GLY A 273 -5.17 -7.86 8.21
CA GLY A 273 -6.49 -8.42 8.54
C GLY A 273 -7.30 -7.50 9.45
N ARG A 274 -7.06 -6.19 9.39
CA ARG A 274 -7.84 -5.18 10.10
C ARG A 274 -8.82 -4.54 9.11
N HIS A 275 -9.97 -4.11 9.63
CA HIS A 275 -10.89 -3.29 8.86
C HIS A 275 -10.15 -2.03 8.35
N PRO A 276 -10.22 -1.71 7.05
CA PRO A 276 -9.47 -0.59 6.45
C PRO A 276 -9.76 0.75 7.12
N PHE A 277 -11.00 0.96 7.55
CA PHE A 277 -11.45 2.21 8.18
C PHE A 277 -11.28 2.25 9.70
N LYS A 278 -10.68 1.22 10.33
CA LYS A 278 -10.46 1.20 11.79
C LYS A 278 -9.30 2.12 12.17
N PRO A 279 -9.44 3.04 13.15
CA PRO A 279 -8.37 3.95 13.57
C PRO A 279 -7.02 3.25 13.82
N ASP A 280 -5.92 3.88 13.42
CA ASP A 280 -4.56 3.33 13.48
C ASP A 280 -3.57 4.40 13.90
N LYS A 281 -2.51 4.01 14.61
CA LYS A 281 -1.46 4.92 15.12
C LYS A 281 -0.17 4.85 14.32
N ASP A 282 -0.22 4.18 13.18
CA ASP A 282 0.93 3.92 12.32
C ASP A 282 0.99 4.92 11.12
N HIS A 283 0.44 6.13 11.24
CA HIS A 283 0.49 7.15 10.17
C HIS A 283 1.92 7.66 9.90
N LEU A 284 2.16 8.29 8.74
CA LEU A 284 3.48 8.74 8.31
C LEU A 284 4.19 9.59 9.37
N HIS A 285 3.47 10.51 10.00
CA HIS A 285 4.03 11.37 11.04
C HIS A 285 4.47 10.59 12.30
N HIS A 286 3.69 9.62 12.77
CA HIS A 286 4.10 8.76 13.89
C HIS A 286 5.35 7.95 13.56
N ARG A 287 5.47 7.48 12.31
CA ARG A 287 6.66 6.75 11.85
C ARG A 287 7.91 7.62 11.81
N LEU A 288 7.79 8.88 11.38
CA LEU A 288 8.89 9.83 11.45
C LEU A 288 9.34 10.05 12.90
N LEU A 289 8.41 10.21 13.84
CA LEU A 289 8.73 10.31 15.27
C LEU A 289 9.39 9.03 15.81
N TYR A 290 8.92 7.85 15.40
CA TYR A 290 9.53 6.57 15.78
C TYR A 290 10.96 6.38 15.24
N LEU A 291 11.36 7.12 14.20
CA LEU A 291 12.75 7.16 13.73
C LEU A 291 13.65 8.08 14.58
N GLY A 292 13.12 8.72 15.62
CA GLY A 292 13.85 9.66 16.48
C GLY A 292 13.83 11.10 15.98
N LEU A 293 13.04 11.42 14.94
CA LEU A 293 12.85 12.82 14.53
C LEU A 293 12.00 13.57 15.55
N THR A 294 12.33 14.83 15.77
CA THR A 294 11.51 15.72 16.59
C THR A 294 10.20 16.07 15.90
N HIS A 295 9.19 16.50 16.67
CA HIS A 295 7.90 16.98 16.16
C HIS A 295 8.06 18.01 15.03
N ARG A 296 8.90 19.03 15.26
CA ARG A 296 9.15 20.09 14.28
C ARG A 296 9.77 19.56 12.99
N GLN A 297 10.76 18.67 13.10
CA GLN A 297 11.39 18.05 11.92
C GLN A 297 10.39 17.22 11.12
N ALA A 298 9.53 16.43 11.78
CA ALA A 298 8.52 15.63 11.10
C ALA A 298 7.53 16.51 10.31
N VAL A 299 7.04 17.59 10.92
CA VAL A 299 6.14 18.54 10.26
C VAL A 299 6.83 19.24 9.08
N GLN A 300 8.07 19.69 9.24
CA GLN A 300 8.84 20.36 8.18
C GLN A 300 9.10 19.45 6.98
N ILE A 301 9.43 18.17 7.19
CA ILE A 301 9.61 17.20 6.11
C ILE A 301 8.32 17.03 5.31
N ILE A 302 7.18 16.96 6.00
CA ILE A 302 5.87 16.81 5.34
C ILE A 302 5.48 18.08 4.58
N TYR A 303 5.74 19.27 5.15
CA TYR A 303 5.54 20.55 4.45
C TYR A 303 6.41 20.65 3.21
N PHE A 304 7.68 20.26 3.30
CA PHE A 304 8.59 20.25 2.16
C PHE A 304 8.08 19.33 1.05
N ALA A 305 7.62 18.12 1.40
CA ALA A 305 7.00 17.21 0.44
C ALA A 305 5.75 17.83 -0.22
N ALA A 306 4.85 18.42 0.56
CA ALA A 306 3.65 19.08 0.04
C ALA A 306 3.98 20.26 -0.89
N ALA A 307 4.94 21.10 -0.52
CA ALA A 307 5.41 22.22 -1.32
C ALA A 307 6.11 21.76 -2.61
N ALA A 308 6.89 20.67 -2.56
CA ALA A 308 7.56 20.13 -3.75
C ALA A 308 6.57 19.54 -4.76
N TYR A 309 5.53 18.83 -4.29
CA TYR A 309 4.42 18.41 -5.14
C TYR A 309 3.64 19.61 -5.71
N GLY A 310 3.38 20.62 -4.90
CA GLY A 310 2.74 21.86 -5.33
C GLY A 310 3.53 22.64 -6.37
N LEU A 311 4.85 22.73 -6.21
CA LEU A 311 5.75 23.36 -7.19
C LEU A 311 5.76 22.59 -8.51
N ALA A 312 5.82 21.25 -8.45
CA ALA A 312 5.70 20.42 -9.65
C ALA A 312 4.38 20.69 -10.37
N ALA A 313 3.26 20.78 -9.65
CA ALA A 313 1.95 21.13 -10.20
C ALA A 313 1.95 22.51 -10.88
N ILE A 314 2.54 23.54 -10.27
CA ILE A 314 2.62 24.88 -10.87
C ILE A 314 3.46 24.87 -12.15
N ILE A 315 4.62 24.20 -12.15
CA ILE A 315 5.50 24.13 -13.33
C ILE A 315 4.80 23.41 -14.49
N LEU A 316 3.98 22.38 -14.20
CA LEU A 316 3.18 21.71 -15.22
C LEU A 316 2.19 22.65 -15.92
N VAL A 317 1.64 23.62 -15.20
CA VAL A 317 0.69 24.61 -15.74
C VAL A 317 1.41 25.72 -16.53
N LEU A 318 2.66 26.04 -16.19
CA LEU A 318 3.44 27.10 -16.85
C LEU A 318 4.00 26.70 -18.23
N GLU A 319 3.37 25.74 -18.92
CA GLU A 319 3.80 25.17 -20.21
C GLU A 319 5.23 24.58 -20.19
N ALA A 320 5.85 24.46 -19.01
CA ALA A 320 7.15 23.85 -18.79
C ALA A 320 6.98 22.37 -18.42
N GLU A 321 6.18 21.66 -19.22
CA GLU A 321 5.68 20.31 -18.90
C GLU A 321 6.82 19.34 -18.55
N ILE A 322 7.93 19.38 -19.30
CA ILE A 322 9.11 18.54 -19.04
C ILE A 322 9.64 18.73 -17.62
N SER A 323 9.88 19.98 -17.25
CA SER A 323 10.50 20.36 -15.99
C SER A 323 9.57 20.02 -14.82
N GLY A 324 8.27 20.24 -15.01
CA GLY A 324 7.23 19.89 -14.04
C GLY A 324 7.14 18.39 -13.83
N LEU A 325 7.20 17.61 -14.92
CA LEU A 325 7.16 16.15 -14.90
C LEU A 325 8.43 15.53 -14.30
N ILE A 326 9.62 16.07 -14.61
CA ILE A 326 10.89 15.65 -14.00
C ILE A 326 10.85 15.89 -12.50
N LEU A 327 10.42 17.08 -12.06
CA LEU A 327 10.29 17.41 -10.66
C LEU A 327 9.26 16.49 -9.98
N LEU A 328 8.11 16.26 -10.60
CA LEU A 328 7.08 15.36 -10.10
C LEU A 328 7.63 13.94 -9.90
N LEU A 329 8.32 13.39 -10.90
CA LEU A 329 8.96 12.08 -10.83
C LEU A 329 9.98 12.03 -9.69
N LEU A 330 10.84 13.04 -9.56
CA LEU A 330 11.81 13.13 -8.48
C LEU A 330 11.12 13.09 -7.12
N VAL A 331 10.06 13.89 -6.93
CA VAL A 331 9.31 13.94 -5.67
C VAL A 331 8.60 12.62 -5.38
N ILE A 332 8.03 11.94 -6.38
CA ILE A 332 7.42 10.60 -6.24
C ILE A 332 8.48 9.57 -5.83
N VAL A 333 9.64 9.55 -6.50
CA VAL A 333 10.72 8.60 -6.19
C VAL A 333 11.23 8.80 -4.77
N LEU A 334 11.47 10.05 -4.35
CA LEU A 334 11.88 10.40 -2.99
C LEU A 334 10.82 9.99 -1.96
N SER A 335 9.54 10.24 -2.25
CA SER A 335 8.42 9.86 -1.39
C SER A 335 8.31 8.34 -1.24
N VAL A 336 8.35 7.59 -2.35
CA VAL A 336 8.32 6.11 -2.33
C VAL A 336 9.53 5.55 -1.58
N PHE A 337 10.72 6.12 -1.78
CA PHE A 337 11.91 5.73 -1.04
C PHE A 337 11.75 5.99 0.47
N GLY A 338 11.24 7.16 0.84
CA GLY A 338 10.90 7.51 2.23
C GLY A 338 9.91 6.52 2.85
N LEU A 339 8.81 6.22 2.15
CA LEU A 339 7.80 5.25 2.60
C LEU A 339 8.39 3.84 2.76
N LYS A 340 9.23 3.38 1.81
CA LYS A 340 9.93 2.09 1.94
C LYS A 340 10.83 2.07 3.17
N ARG A 341 11.56 3.15 3.44
CA ARG A 341 12.48 3.27 4.57
C ARG A 341 11.75 3.33 5.92
N LEU A 342 10.59 3.98 5.98
CA LEU A 342 9.71 4.01 7.15
C LEU A 342 9.09 2.63 7.49
N GLY A 343 9.37 1.61 6.67
CA GLY A 343 8.75 0.29 6.80
C GLY A 343 7.27 0.29 6.42
N TYR A 344 6.80 1.33 5.73
CA TYR A 344 5.39 1.52 5.34
C TYR A 344 4.92 0.42 4.37
N LEU A 345 5.84 -0.10 3.55
CA LEU A 345 5.60 -1.15 2.55
C LEU A 345 5.95 -2.57 3.06
N GLU A 346 6.53 -2.71 4.25
CA GLU A 346 6.91 -4.01 4.80
C GLU A 346 5.75 -4.61 5.60
N ALA A 347 5.07 -5.57 4.98
CA ALA A 347 3.96 -6.36 5.51
C ALA A 347 4.31 -7.29 6.69
N ARG A 348 5.22 -6.91 7.60
CA ARG A 348 5.73 -7.82 8.65
C ARG A 348 5.44 -7.32 10.06
N LYS A 349 4.33 -7.78 10.62
CA LYS A 349 4.20 -7.97 12.07
C LYS A 349 4.38 -9.46 12.37
N PHE A 350 5.54 -9.84 12.88
CA PHE A 350 5.69 -11.13 13.55
C PHE A 350 5.13 -10.99 14.96
N LYS A 351 4.07 -11.73 15.28
CA LYS A 351 3.71 -12.02 16.68
C LYS A 351 4.47 -13.28 17.08
N THR A 352 5.13 -13.25 18.22
CA THR A 352 5.73 -14.41 18.87
C THR A 352 4.63 -15.36 19.38
N VAL A 353 5.00 -16.64 19.50
CA VAL A 353 4.15 -17.82 19.75
C VAL A 353 3.34 -17.76 21.05
N THR A 354 3.68 -16.90 22.00
CA THR A 354 3.07 -16.86 23.34
C THR A 354 1.90 -15.89 23.50
N GLY A 355 1.58 -15.06 22.49
CA GLY A 355 0.51 -14.06 22.65
C GLY A 355 0.80 -12.98 23.70
N SER A 356 1.98 -12.97 24.33
CA SER A 356 2.44 -11.85 25.13
C SER A 356 2.75 -10.67 24.21
N GLU A 357 2.16 -9.51 24.51
CA GLU A 357 2.59 -8.22 23.95
C GLU A 357 3.91 -7.79 24.59
N ASP A 358 4.90 -8.68 24.65
CA ASP A 358 6.22 -8.27 25.08
C ASP A 358 6.79 -7.39 23.99
N PHE A 359 6.75 -6.08 24.29
CA PHE A 359 7.57 -5.04 23.72
C PHE A 359 9.06 -5.36 23.98
N LEU A 360 9.54 -6.51 23.53
CA LEU A 360 10.96 -6.67 23.27
C LEU A 360 11.26 -5.76 22.08
N ARG A 361 11.68 -4.54 22.46
CA ARG A 361 12.41 -3.55 21.69
C ARG A 361 13.65 -4.20 21.07
N ILE A 362 13.48 -5.16 20.18
CA ILE A 362 14.40 -5.27 19.07
C ILE A 362 13.91 -4.18 18.14
N GLN A 363 14.36 -2.95 18.41
CA GLN A 363 14.61 -1.98 17.36
C GLN A 363 15.14 -2.83 16.22
N LYS A 364 14.36 -2.98 15.14
CA LYS A 364 14.98 -3.29 13.88
C LYS A 364 15.91 -2.10 13.75
N GLU A 365 17.20 -2.28 14.05
CA GLU A 365 18.22 -1.39 13.54
C GLU A 365 17.93 -1.43 12.04
N LEU A 366 17.15 -0.45 11.58
CA LEU A 366 16.92 -0.21 10.18
C LEU A 366 18.34 0.01 9.70
N ALA A 367 18.93 -1.04 9.12
CA ALA A 367 20.36 -1.12 8.82
C ALA A 367 20.81 0.29 8.42
N PRO A 368 21.74 0.91 9.17
CA PRO A 368 22.01 2.35 9.13
C PRO A 368 22.05 2.82 7.69
N ILE A 369 21.58 4.04 7.42
CA ILE A 369 21.45 4.59 6.05
C ILE A 369 22.81 4.41 5.37
N SER A 370 22.94 3.31 4.63
CA SER A 370 24.15 3.04 3.90
C SER A 370 23.98 3.88 2.66
N ILE A 371 24.64 5.02 2.66
CA ILE A 371 24.75 5.92 1.51
C ILE A 371 25.04 5.08 0.26
N LYS A 372 25.91 4.08 0.38
CA LYS A 372 26.23 3.11 -0.67
C LYS A 372 25.02 2.31 -1.19
N ARG A 373 24.13 1.78 -0.31
CA ARG A 373 22.89 1.10 -0.73
C ARG A 373 21.88 2.03 -1.40
N PHE A 374 21.81 3.27 -0.93
CA PHE A 374 20.98 4.29 -1.57
C PHE A 374 21.52 4.63 -2.97
N LEU A 375 22.82 4.89 -3.08
CA LEU A 375 23.51 5.14 -4.34
C LEU A 375 23.33 4.00 -5.34
N HIS A 376 23.43 2.73 -4.91
CA HIS A 376 23.15 1.59 -5.80
C HIS A 376 21.75 1.64 -6.41
N ARG A 377 20.73 1.85 -5.58
CA ARG A 377 19.33 1.92 -6.04
C ARG A 377 19.12 3.13 -6.95
N LEU A 378 19.75 4.25 -6.61
CA LEU A 378 19.71 5.47 -7.40
C LEU A 378 20.36 5.27 -8.76
N LEU A 379 21.57 4.70 -8.83
CA LEU A 379 22.29 4.40 -10.06
C LEU A 379 21.50 3.44 -10.96
N LEU A 380 20.91 2.38 -10.39
CA LEU A 380 20.03 1.49 -11.13
C LEU A 380 18.79 2.20 -11.66
N GLY A 381 18.17 3.07 -10.85
CA GLY A 381 16.99 3.84 -11.27
C GLY A 381 17.32 4.82 -12.40
N LEU A 382 18.42 5.58 -12.27
CA LEU A 382 18.91 6.50 -13.29
C LEU A 382 19.28 5.77 -14.57
N SER A 383 19.96 4.63 -14.47
CA SER A 383 20.28 3.80 -15.63
C SER A 383 19.02 3.31 -16.33
N ASP A 384 17.99 2.90 -15.60
CA ASP A 384 16.75 2.43 -16.21
C ASP A 384 15.99 3.55 -16.90
N VAL A 385 15.90 4.74 -16.28
CA VAL A 385 15.30 5.92 -16.91
C VAL A 385 16.01 6.20 -18.23
N LEU A 386 17.34 6.21 -18.24
CA LEU A 386 18.12 6.46 -19.45
C LEU A 386 17.88 5.36 -20.50
N MET A 387 17.93 4.09 -20.13
CA MET A 387 17.82 2.97 -21.07
C MET A 387 16.41 2.79 -21.64
N VAL A 388 15.36 3.07 -20.86
CA VAL A 388 13.97 3.06 -21.34
C VAL A 388 13.76 4.15 -22.41
N ASN A 389 14.24 5.37 -22.14
CA ASN A 389 14.12 6.47 -23.09
C ASN A 389 14.98 6.26 -24.33
N LEU A 390 16.19 5.71 -24.18
CA LEU A 390 17.05 5.36 -25.31
C LEU A 390 16.40 4.28 -26.19
N ALA A 391 15.79 3.26 -25.59
CA ALA A 391 15.04 2.25 -26.34
C ALA A 391 13.88 2.85 -27.13
N LEU A 392 13.13 3.77 -26.53
CA LEU A 392 12.03 4.48 -27.18
C LEU A 392 12.52 5.37 -28.32
N TYR A 393 13.60 6.13 -28.10
CA TYR A 393 14.21 6.96 -29.12
C TYR A 393 14.68 6.14 -30.33
N VAL A 394 15.44 5.08 -30.09
CA VAL A 394 15.94 4.19 -31.16
C VAL A 394 14.77 3.51 -31.88
N TYR A 395 13.72 3.12 -31.16
CA TYR A 395 12.51 2.57 -31.76
C TYR A 395 11.84 3.57 -32.73
N VAL A 396 11.61 4.81 -32.30
CA VAL A 396 10.98 5.83 -33.14
C VAL A 396 11.87 6.18 -34.33
N TRP A 397 13.18 6.29 -34.12
CA TRP A 397 14.15 6.54 -35.18
C TRP A 397 14.13 5.42 -36.24
N LEU A 398 14.16 4.15 -35.82
CA LEU A 398 14.07 3.01 -36.74
C LEU A 398 12.72 2.97 -37.48
N ARG A 399 11.61 3.23 -36.78
CA ARG A 399 10.28 3.31 -37.37
C ARG A 399 10.19 4.37 -38.46
N HIS A 400 10.77 5.54 -38.22
CA HIS A 400 10.77 6.65 -39.17
C HIS A 400 11.70 6.39 -40.35
N HIS A 401 12.93 5.92 -40.11
CA HIS A 401 13.94 5.76 -41.16
C HIS A 401 13.71 4.55 -42.08
N TYR A 402 13.16 3.45 -41.54
CA TYR A 402 12.94 2.20 -42.29
C TYR A 402 11.47 1.92 -42.60
N HIS A 403 10.57 2.86 -42.31
CA HIS A 403 9.13 2.75 -42.58
C HIS A 403 8.47 1.48 -41.96
N ILE A 404 8.98 1.00 -40.82
CA ILE A 404 8.50 -0.23 -40.18
C ILE A 404 7.22 0.07 -39.38
N GLY A 405 6.06 -0.45 -39.81
CA GLY A 405 4.80 -0.35 -39.04
C GLY A 405 4.15 1.04 -39.07
N GLN A 406 3.98 1.62 -40.27
CA GLN A 406 3.39 2.95 -40.48
C GLN A 406 1.85 3.04 -40.31
N GLY A 407 1.18 1.98 -39.85
CA GLY A 407 -0.27 1.98 -39.60
C GLY A 407 -0.69 2.54 -38.25
N GLY A 408 -0.44 3.81 -37.95
CA GLY A 408 -0.88 4.41 -36.68
C GLY A 408 -0.97 5.94 -36.71
N VAL A 409 -1.89 6.48 -35.91
CA VAL A 409 -2.34 7.90 -35.90
C VAL A 409 -1.29 8.89 -35.38
N LEU A 410 -0.30 8.43 -34.60
CA LEU A 410 0.66 9.32 -33.93
C LEU A 410 1.97 9.49 -34.72
N ASP A 411 2.31 10.74 -34.98
CA ASP A 411 3.54 11.12 -35.67
C ASP A 411 4.78 10.78 -34.81
N PRO A 412 5.91 10.38 -35.42
CA PRO A 412 7.17 10.14 -34.70
C PRO A 412 7.60 11.32 -33.80
N GLY A 413 7.31 12.55 -34.24
CA GLY A 413 7.58 13.78 -33.48
C GLY A 413 6.73 13.89 -32.22
N GLU A 414 5.48 13.44 -32.25
CA GLU A 414 4.57 13.48 -31.10
C GLU A 414 4.97 12.46 -30.03
N ILE A 415 5.45 11.27 -30.42
CA ILE A 415 5.87 10.21 -29.49
C ILE A 415 7.16 10.59 -28.74
N LEU A 416 8.06 11.33 -29.40
CA LEU A 416 9.30 11.82 -28.80
C LEU A 416 9.10 13.12 -28.02
N THR A 417 7.86 13.58 -27.87
CA THR A 417 7.60 14.69 -26.95
C THR A 417 7.85 14.24 -25.50
N PRO A 418 8.24 15.18 -24.62
CA PRO A 418 8.65 14.86 -23.26
C PRO A 418 7.56 14.21 -22.40
N VAL A 419 6.30 14.54 -22.67
CA VAL A 419 5.14 14.01 -21.94
C VAL A 419 4.97 12.50 -22.18
N PRO A 420 4.76 11.99 -23.40
CA PRO A 420 4.75 10.56 -23.70
C PRO A 420 6.01 9.83 -23.22
N MET A 421 7.20 10.40 -23.43
CA MET A 421 8.45 9.79 -22.98
C MET A 421 8.46 9.60 -21.45
N LEU A 422 7.97 10.59 -20.70
CA LEU A 422 7.86 10.46 -19.26
C LEU A 422 6.76 9.49 -18.84
N ILE A 423 5.60 9.47 -19.48
CA ILE A 423 4.55 8.49 -19.13
C ILE A 423 5.06 7.06 -19.35
N VAL A 424 5.73 6.80 -20.48
CA VAL A 424 6.37 5.52 -20.77
C VAL A 424 7.44 5.19 -19.71
N THR A 425 8.26 6.18 -19.32
CA THR A 425 9.27 6.01 -18.27
C THR A 425 8.64 5.67 -16.93
N LEU A 426 7.62 6.43 -16.49
CA LEU A 426 6.91 6.21 -15.24
C LEU A 426 6.29 4.83 -15.21
N TYR A 427 5.62 4.43 -16.30
CA TYR A 427 5.04 3.11 -16.46
C TYR A 427 6.07 2.00 -16.19
N TRP A 428 7.24 2.09 -16.82
CA TRP A 428 8.31 1.09 -16.66
C TRP A 428 8.96 1.12 -15.28
N ILE A 429 9.32 2.31 -14.78
CA ILE A 429 9.96 2.46 -13.47
C ILE A 429 9.05 1.96 -12.36
N VAL A 430 7.75 2.30 -12.44
CA VAL A 430 6.74 1.73 -11.57
C VAL A 430 6.84 0.22 -11.67
N LEU A 431 6.58 -0.41 -12.83
CA LEU A 431 6.65 -1.88 -13.01
C LEU A 431 7.93 -2.54 -12.47
N PHE A 432 9.08 -1.88 -12.55
CA PHE A 432 10.35 -2.37 -11.99
C PHE A 432 10.38 -2.30 -10.45
N ILE A 433 9.89 -1.21 -9.84
CA ILE A 433 9.69 -1.10 -8.39
C ILE A 433 8.72 -2.19 -7.91
N LEU A 434 7.64 -2.37 -8.65
CA LEU A 434 6.59 -3.34 -8.38
C LEU A 434 7.13 -4.77 -8.33
N ASN A 435 8.06 -5.09 -9.23
CA ASN A 435 8.70 -6.40 -9.31
C ASN A 435 9.94 -6.55 -8.41
N ASP A 436 10.20 -5.58 -7.52
CA ASP A 436 11.33 -5.57 -6.59
C ASP A 436 12.70 -5.65 -7.30
N LEU A 437 12.80 -5.10 -8.52
CA LEU A 437 14.01 -5.15 -9.36
C LEU A 437 15.12 -4.18 -8.90
N TYR A 438 14.83 -3.34 -7.90
CA TYR A 438 15.81 -2.50 -7.21
C TYR A 438 16.22 -3.09 -5.84
N SER A 439 15.77 -4.32 -5.52
CA SER A 439 16.27 -5.02 -4.34
C SER A 439 17.69 -5.54 -4.59
N MET A 440 18.56 -5.28 -3.61
CA MET A 440 19.90 -5.83 -3.59
C MET A 440 19.82 -7.22 -2.96
N ARG A 441 19.67 -8.25 -3.80
CA ARG A 441 19.83 -9.66 -3.42
C ARG A 441 21.15 -10.15 -4.03
N TRP A 442 22.11 -10.45 -3.17
CA TRP A 442 23.50 -10.78 -3.51
C TRP A 442 23.70 -12.26 -3.86
N ASP A 443 22.77 -13.10 -3.43
CA ASP A 443 22.72 -14.55 -3.60
C ASP A 443 22.08 -14.99 -4.92
N ILE A 444 21.82 -14.05 -5.83
CA ILE A 444 21.14 -14.32 -7.11
C ILE A 444 22.12 -14.15 -8.27
N SER A 445 22.21 -15.18 -9.11
CA SER A 445 22.97 -15.18 -10.36
C SER A 445 22.62 -13.98 -11.26
N ARG A 446 23.60 -13.50 -12.02
CA ARG A 446 23.39 -12.44 -13.04
C ARG A 446 22.32 -12.86 -14.05
N PHE A 447 22.34 -14.12 -14.45
CA PHE A 447 21.37 -14.69 -15.38
C PHE A 447 19.96 -14.65 -14.81
N ASP A 448 19.79 -14.98 -13.53
CA ASP A 448 18.48 -14.89 -12.86
C ASP A 448 17.98 -13.46 -12.72
N LYS A 449 18.88 -12.50 -12.47
CA LYS A 449 18.53 -11.07 -12.47
C LYS A 449 18.02 -10.65 -13.85
N MET A 450 18.75 -10.97 -14.91
CA MET A 450 18.35 -10.68 -16.30
C MET A 450 17.02 -11.36 -16.65
N ARG A 451 16.86 -12.65 -16.34
CA ARG A 451 15.62 -13.40 -16.57
C ARG A 451 14.42 -12.75 -15.87
N ARG A 452 14.60 -12.22 -14.65
CA ARG A 452 13.54 -11.50 -13.93
C ARG A 452 13.19 -10.19 -14.62
N ILE A 453 14.19 -9.40 -15.03
CA ILE A 453 14.00 -8.15 -15.77
C ILE A 453 13.24 -8.43 -17.07
N SER A 454 13.71 -9.39 -17.87
CA SER A 454 13.09 -9.76 -19.13
C SER A 454 11.66 -10.23 -18.96
N LYS A 455 11.35 -11.02 -17.92
CA LYS A 455 9.98 -11.42 -17.61
C LYS A 455 9.09 -10.22 -17.27
N THR A 456 9.60 -9.25 -16.50
CA THR A 456 8.86 -8.03 -16.17
C THR A 456 8.60 -7.19 -17.42
N ILE A 457 9.60 -7.05 -18.30
CA ILE A 457 9.45 -6.35 -19.58
C ILE A 457 8.39 -7.04 -20.45
N LEU A 458 8.48 -8.36 -20.67
CA LEU A 458 7.51 -9.08 -21.50
C LEU A 458 6.06 -8.94 -20.99
N VAL A 459 5.85 -9.05 -19.67
CA VAL A 459 4.51 -8.86 -19.07
C VAL A 459 4.06 -7.40 -19.19
N GLY A 460 4.96 -6.44 -18.99
CA GLY A 460 4.67 -5.02 -19.17
C GLY A 460 4.26 -4.73 -20.60
N ILE A 461 4.92 -5.29 -21.60
CA ILE A 461 4.57 -5.06 -23.01
C ILE A 461 3.18 -5.60 -23.33
N LEU A 462 2.81 -6.76 -22.79
CA LEU A 462 1.45 -7.29 -22.92
C LEU A 462 0.41 -6.35 -22.29
N LEU A 463 0.70 -5.80 -21.10
CA LEU A 463 -0.20 -4.84 -20.44
C LEU A 463 -0.28 -3.52 -21.23
N TRP A 464 0.85 -3.01 -21.68
CA TRP A 464 0.93 -1.82 -22.52
C TRP A 464 0.08 -1.98 -23.77
N PHE A 465 0.24 -3.10 -24.47
CA PHE A 465 -0.57 -3.45 -25.63
C PHE A 465 -2.07 -3.47 -25.34
N ILE A 466 -2.50 -4.03 -24.20
CA ILE A 466 -3.93 -4.03 -23.81
C ILE A 466 -4.42 -2.61 -23.54
N ILE A 467 -3.61 -1.76 -22.89
CA ILE A 467 -3.96 -0.38 -22.57
C ILE A 467 -4.05 0.48 -23.83
N THR A 468 -3.13 0.27 -24.78
CA THR A 468 -3.07 1.02 -26.04
C THR A 468 -3.78 0.31 -27.19
N TRP A 469 -4.60 -0.71 -26.91
CA TRP A 469 -5.31 -1.44 -27.94
C TRP A 469 -6.41 -0.56 -28.54
N ASP A 470 -6.23 -0.17 -29.79
CA ASP A 470 -7.25 0.50 -30.59
C ASP A 470 -7.81 -0.50 -31.61
N GLY A 471 -9.12 -0.80 -31.49
CA GLY A 471 -9.82 -1.77 -32.33
C GLY A 471 -9.98 -1.33 -33.79
N ALA A 472 -9.63 -0.10 -34.13
CA ALA A 472 -9.67 0.45 -35.47
C ALA A 472 -8.40 0.19 -36.31
N LEU A 473 -7.27 -0.19 -35.67
CA LEU A 473 -5.99 -0.38 -36.37
C LEU A 473 -5.84 -1.80 -36.94
N SER A 474 -5.20 -1.89 -38.11
CA SER A 474 -4.90 -3.17 -38.75
C SER A 474 -4.03 -4.03 -37.82
N ILE A 475 -4.48 -5.25 -37.56
CA ILE A 475 -3.90 -6.14 -36.56
C ILE A 475 -2.42 -6.50 -36.88
N SER A 476 -1.98 -6.37 -38.14
CA SER A 476 -0.62 -6.70 -38.58
C SER A 476 0.40 -5.60 -38.31
N GLU A 477 0.05 -4.32 -38.47
CA GLU A 477 1.03 -3.22 -38.46
C GLU A 477 1.49 -2.85 -37.04
N GLY A 478 0.60 -2.94 -36.05
CA GLY A 478 0.94 -2.71 -34.63
C GLY A 478 1.84 -3.79 -34.03
N ARG A 479 1.81 -5.03 -34.53
CA ARG A 479 2.54 -6.17 -33.95
C ARG A 479 4.05 -6.05 -34.13
N MET A 480 4.50 -5.68 -35.34
CA MET A 480 5.93 -5.57 -35.65
C MET A 480 6.56 -4.41 -34.87
N ALA A 481 5.85 -3.29 -34.74
CA ALA A 481 6.27 -2.13 -33.96
C ALA A 481 6.45 -2.47 -32.48
N ILE A 482 5.48 -3.18 -31.88
CA ILE A 482 5.55 -3.61 -30.48
C ILE A 482 6.70 -4.60 -30.26
N LEU A 483 6.90 -5.56 -31.17
CA LEU A 483 8.00 -6.53 -31.07
C LEU A 483 9.37 -5.86 -31.20
N LEU A 484 9.49 -4.86 -32.09
CA LEU A 484 10.73 -4.10 -32.24
C LEU A 484 11.05 -3.30 -30.97
N TYR A 485 10.08 -2.54 -30.44
CA TYR A 485 10.25 -1.83 -29.18
C TYR A 485 10.55 -2.79 -28.02
N ALA A 486 9.90 -3.96 -28.00
CA ALA A 486 10.17 -5.01 -27.03
C ALA A 486 11.63 -5.47 -27.04
N GLY A 487 12.17 -5.75 -28.23
CA GLY A 487 13.54 -6.19 -28.43
C GLY A 487 14.55 -5.13 -27.95
N LEU A 488 14.32 -3.87 -28.33
CA LEU A 488 15.18 -2.75 -27.92
C LEU A 488 15.16 -2.54 -26.42
N LEU A 489 13.97 -2.58 -25.81
CA LEU A 489 13.82 -2.40 -24.37
C LEU A 489 14.49 -3.54 -23.59
N LEU A 490 14.33 -4.78 -24.04
CA LEU A 490 15.02 -5.94 -23.47
C LEU A 490 16.54 -5.78 -23.55
N LEU A 491 17.06 -5.31 -24.68
CA LEU A 491 18.49 -5.10 -24.91
C LEU A 491 19.04 -3.99 -24.00
N PHE A 492 18.50 -2.76 -24.10
CA PHE A 492 19.05 -1.59 -23.43
C PHE A 492 18.93 -1.69 -21.90
N VAL A 493 17.78 -2.12 -21.37
CA VAL A 493 17.61 -2.23 -19.91
C VAL A 493 18.54 -3.29 -19.34
N ASN A 494 18.65 -4.48 -19.96
CA ASN A 494 19.58 -5.50 -19.48
C ASN A 494 21.05 -5.05 -19.58
N LEU A 495 21.42 -4.34 -20.65
CA LEU A 495 22.76 -3.79 -20.83
C LEU A 495 23.08 -2.76 -19.75
N GLY A 496 22.20 -1.77 -19.51
CA GLY A 496 22.37 -0.77 -18.45
C GLY A 496 22.53 -1.41 -17.08
N ARG A 497 21.73 -2.43 -16.76
CA ARG A 497 21.84 -3.19 -15.51
C ARG A 497 23.18 -3.91 -15.38
N LEU A 498 23.69 -4.52 -16.46
CA LEU A 498 25.01 -5.14 -16.47
C LEU A 498 26.13 -4.11 -16.28
N LEU A 499 26.01 -2.93 -16.89
CA LEU A 499 26.97 -1.84 -16.77
C LEU A 499 27.03 -1.31 -15.33
N VAL A 500 25.90 -0.99 -14.71
CA VAL A 500 25.86 -0.53 -13.31
C VAL A 500 26.49 -1.57 -12.38
N ILE A 501 26.12 -2.86 -12.52
CA ILE A 501 26.69 -3.94 -11.69
C ILE A 501 28.20 -4.09 -11.92
N SER A 502 28.66 -3.94 -13.16
CA SER A 502 30.09 -4.08 -13.51
C SER A 502 30.90 -2.89 -12.99
N PHE A 503 30.37 -1.68 -13.11
CA PHE A 503 30.97 -0.45 -12.60
C PHE A 503 31.11 -0.49 -11.06
N GLU A 504 30.04 -0.87 -10.37
CA GLU A 504 30.05 -1.03 -8.92
C GLU A 504 31.05 -2.08 -8.44
N LYS A 505 31.17 -3.20 -9.20
CA LYS A 505 32.15 -4.25 -8.90
C LYS A 505 33.60 -3.76 -9.09
N ARG A 506 33.86 -2.94 -10.11
CA ARG A 506 35.20 -2.43 -10.41
C ARG A 506 35.63 -1.33 -9.45
N GLY A 507 34.72 -0.44 -9.06
CA GLY A 507 35.03 0.68 -8.16
C GLY A 507 35.14 0.32 -6.68
N ARG A 508 34.82 -0.92 -6.26
CA ARG A 508 34.67 -1.31 -4.83
C ARG A 508 33.82 -0.32 -4.01
N ILE A 509 32.95 0.46 -4.68
CA ILE A 509 32.18 1.57 -4.10
C ILE A 509 31.26 1.07 -2.99
N LEU A 510 30.83 -0.19 -3.08
CA LEU A 510 30.08 -0.91 -2.07
C LEU A 510 31.04 -1.78 -1.23
N GLU A 511 31.53 -1.24 -0.10
CA GLU A 511 31.90 -2.12 1.01
C GLU A 511 30.60 -2.63 1.59
N TYR A 512 30.24 -3.83 1.19
CA TYR A 512 29.07 -4.49 1.69
C TYR A 512 29.35 -5.00 3.11
N ALA A 513 28.49 -4.70 4.07
CA ALA A 513 28.53 -5.35 5.38
C ALA A 513 28.24 -6.84 5.19
N PRO A 514 29.16 -7.74 5.57
CA PRO A 514 28.93 -9.16 5.43
C PRO A 514 27.88 -9.64 6.44
N GLN A 515 27.04 -10.59 6.02
CA GLN A 515 26.01 -11.20 6.86
C GLN A 515 26.65 -12.22 7.80
N ASN A 516 26.46 -12.05 9.10
CA ASN A 516 26.87 -13.05 10.07
C ASN A 516 26.06 -14.34 9.84
N THR A 517 26.77 -15.38 9.39
CA THR A 517 26.21 -16.66 9.01
C THR A 517 26.70 -17.76 9.95
N LEU A 518 25.78 -18.61 10.41
CA LEU A 518 26.07 -19.81 11.17
C LEU A 518 25.98 -21.03 10.27
N LEU A 519 26.99 -21.90 10.32
CA LEU A 519 26.93 -23.19 9.65
C LEU A 519 26.54 -24.29 10.64
N ILE A 520 25.58 -25.14 10.29
CA ILE A 520 25.19 -26.29 11.10
C ILE A 520 25.70 -27.55 10.42
N GLY A 521 26.51 -28.33 11.14
CA GLY A 521 27.15 -29.56 10.65
C GLY A 521 28.53 -29.29 10.06
N ALA A 522 29.52 -30.07 10.50
CA ALA A 522 30.91 -30.00 10.06
C ALA A 522 31.20 -30.94 8.87
N THR A 523 30.31 -30.98 7.87
CA THR A 523 30.37 -32.00 6.82
C THR A 523 31.30 -31.68 5.66
N SER A 524 31.57 -32.67 4.80
CA SER A 524 32.28 -32.47 3.52
C SER A 524 31.56 -31.48 2.60
N ARG A 525 30.22 -31.43 2.63
CA ARG A 525 29.42 -30.43 1.90
C ARG A 525 29.57 -29.03 2.50
N GLY A 526 29.53 -28.92 3.83
CA GLY A 526 29.80 -27.67 4.54
C GLY A 526 31.19 -27.13 4.22
N HIS A 527 32.19 -28.00 4.15
CA HIS A 527 33.56 -27.64 3.74
C HIS A 527 33.62 -27.07 2.32
N LYS A 528 32.95 -27.72 1.36
CA LYS A 528 32.93 -27.26 -0.04
C LYS A 528 32.24 -25.89 -0.14
N LEU A 529 31.08 -25.74 0.50
CA LEU A 529 30.35 -24.47 0.55
C LEU A 529 31.19 -23.35 1.16
N LEU A 530 31.86 -23.61 2.28
CA LEU A 530 32.74 -22.63 2.93
C LEU A 530 33.92 -22.23 2.05
N LYS A 531 34.55 -23.21 1.37
CA LYS A 531 35.66 -22.96 0.44
C LYS A 531 35.20 -22.05 -0.71
N ASP A 532 34.02 -22.29 -1.25
CA ASP A 532 33.46 -21.50 -2.34
C ASP A 532 33.00 -20.12 -1.88
N ILE A 533 32.45 -19.99 -0.67
CA ILE A 533 32.18 -18.71 -0.02
C ILE A 533 33.48 -17.89 0.14
N ARG A 534 34.56 -18.49 0.66
CA ARG A 534 35.86 -17.81 0.86
C ARG A 534 36.51 -17.40 -0.47
N LYS A 535 36.41 -18.24 -1.50
CA LYS A 535 36.89 -17.92 -2.85
C LYS A 535 36.10 -16.80 -3.52
N ASN A 536 34.89 -16.54 -3.07
CA ASN A 536 34.00 -15.54 -3.63
C ASN A 536 33.60 -14.49 -2.57
N PRO A 537 34.52 -13.60 -2.13
CA PRO A 537 34.24 -12.59 -1.09
C PRO A 537 33.06 -11.66 -1.40
N HIS A 538 32.68 -11.55 -2.68
CA HIS A 538 31.52 -10.81 -3.15
C HIS A 538 30.17 -11.42 -2.76
N LEU A 539 30.14 -12.63 -2.20
CA LEU A 539 28.93 -13.27 -1.69
C LEU A 539 28.50 -12.77 -0.30
N LEU A 540 29.39 -12.05 0.40
CA LEU A 540 29.09 -11.33 1.64
C LEU A 540 28.67 -12.22 2.82
N TYR A 541 29.03 -13.50 2.81
CA TYR A 541 28.85 -14.36 3.98
C TYR A 541 30.05 -14.16 4.92
N ASN A 542 29.78 -13.68 6.14
CA ASN A 542 30.72 -13.78 7.25
C ASN A 542 30.36 -15.02 8.06
N VAL A 543 30.98 -16.15 7.74
CA VAL A 543 30.77 -17.38 8.50
C VAL A 543 31.44 -17.24 9.87
N VAL A 544 30.62 -16.94 10.89
CA VAL A 544 31.08 -16.66 12.26
C VAL A 544 31.65 -17.91 12.94
N GLY A 545 31.11 -19.08 12.58
CA GLY A 545 31.53 -20.36 13.10
C GLY A 545 30.54 -21.46 12.70
N TYR A 546 30.76 -22.66 13.25
CA TYR A 546 29.88 -23.80 13.02
C TYR A 546 29.44 -24.45 14.33
N VAL A 547 28.34 -25.20 14.25
CA VAL A 547 27.74 -25.94 15.37
C VAL A 547 27.62 -27.40 14.97
N THR A 548 27.94 -28.30 15.89
CA THR A 548 27.82 -29.76 15.74
C THR A 548 26.86 -30.33 16.78
N GLN A 549 26.33 -31.52 16.57
CA GLN A 549 25.42 -32.17 17.52
C GLN A 549 26.03 -32.30 18.92
N ASP A 550 27.27 -32.81 19.01
CA ASP A 550 27.95 -33.08 20.28
C ASP A 550 28.85 -31.94 20.76
N GLY A 551 28.86 -30.79 20.08
CA GLY A 551 29.75 -29.66 20.37
C GLY A 551 31.25 -29.95 20.20
N ARG A 552 31.63 -31.14 19.70
CA ARG A 552 33.02 -31.54 19.55
C ARG A 552 33.69 -30.77 18.41
N PRO A 553 34.87 -30.18 18.65
CA PRO A 553 35.60 -29.46 17.61
C PRO A 553 36.18 -30.46 16.60
N GLU A 554 35.50 -30.63 15.47
CA GLU A 554 36.08 -31.27 14.29
C GLU A 554 37.09 -30.34 13.60
N ARG A 555 38.08 -30.88 12.87
CA ARG A 555 38.95 -30.05 11.99
C ARG A 555 38.13 -29.51 10.81
N PHE A 556 37.31 -28.49 11.06
CA PHE A 556 36.40 -27.90 10.09
C PHE A 556 36.95 -26.55 9.59
N SER A 557 38.04 -26.60 8.81
CA SER A 557 38.83 -25.40 8.44
C SER A 557 39.21 -24.53 9.67
N ASN A 558 39.87 -23.38 9.52
CA ASN A 558 40.21 -22.50 10.65
C ASN A 558 38.98 -21.79 11.28
N LEU A 559 37.80 -22.42 11.33
CA LEU A 559 36.62 -21.92 12.03
C LEU A 559 36.54 -22.52 13.43
N SER A 560 36.00 -21.75 14.38
CA SER A 560 35.72 -22.24 15.73
C SER A 560 34.38 -22.97 15.80
N CYS A 561 34.34 -24.13 16.46
CA CYS A 561 33.09 -24.74 16.93
C CYS A 561 32.49 -23.83 18.01
N LEU A 562 31.24 -23.40 17.82
CA LEU A 562 30.58 -22.43 18.72
C LEU A 562 29.70 -23.08 19.80
N GLY A 563 29.43 -24.38 19.70
CA GLY A 563 28.60 -25.11 20.66
C GLY A 563 27.81 -26.26 20.04
N THR A 564 26.71 -26.63 20.70
CA THR A 564 25.77 -27.69 20.35
C THR A 564 24.52 -27.15 19.66
N TYR A 565 23.65 -28.04 19.15
CA TYR A 565 22.36 -27.64 18.55
C TYR A 565 21.44 -26.91 19.54
N GLU A 566 21.58 -27.16 20.85
CA GLU A 566 20.81 -26.48 21.89
C GLU A 566 21.23 -25.02 22.08
N ASP A 567 22.47 -24.68 21.71
CA ASP A 567 23.04 -23.34 21.84
C ASP A 567 22.65 -22.42 20.67
N ILE A 568 22.05 -22.95 19.60
CA ILE A 568 21.69 -22.17 18.41
C ILE A 568 20.85 -20.92 18.77
N PRO A 569 19.83 -20.98 19.65
CA PRO A 569 19.04 -19.81 20.01
C PRO A 569 19.76 -18.74 20.82
N SER A 570 20.73 -19.11 21.64
CA SER A 570 21.55 -18.13 22.36
C SER A 570 22.59 -17.51 21.42
N LEU A 571 23.22 -18.32 20.55
CA LEU A 571 24.19 -17.88 19.55
C LEU A 571 23.58 -16.88 18.56
N ILE A 572 22.38 -17.15 18.07
CA ILE A 572 21.69 -16.26 17.13
C ILE A 572 21.47 -14.87 17.75
N ARG A 573 21.04 -14.83 19.01
CA ARG A 573 20.79 -13.58 19.74
C ARG A 573 22.07 -12.83 20.09
N ASN A 574 23.06 -13.53 20.64
CA ASN A 574 24.25 -12.89 21.21
C ASN A 574 25.26 -12.45 20.15
N ARG A 575 25.35 -13.16 19.02
CA ARG A 575 26.33 -12.87 17.94
C ARG A 575 25.70 -12.16 16.73
N GLY A 576 24.43 -11.76 16.83
CA GLY A 576 23.73 -11.07 15.75
C GLY A 576 23.70 -11.88 14.45
N ILE A 577 23.42 -13.18 14.54
CA ILE A 577 23.40 -14.05 13.37
C ILE A 577 22.15 -13.73 12.54
N HIS A 578 22.33 -13.53 11.25
CA HIS A 578 21.25 -13.20 10.32
C HIS A 578 20.82 -14.39 9.47
N GLU A 579 21.73 -15.35 9.26
CA GLU A 579 21.51 -16.48 8.38
C GLU A 579 22.09 -17.77 8.97
N VAL A 580 21.37 -18.86 8.81
CA VAL A 580 21.75 -20.19 9.27
C VAL A 580 21.69 -21.15 8.08
N ILE A 581 22.80 -21.83 7.81
CA ILE A 581 22.91 -22.80 6.73
C ILE A 581 23.09 -24.20 7.33
N ILE A 582 22.12 -25.09 7.08
CA ILE A 582 22.15 -26.49 7.49
C ILE A 582 22.87 -27.31 6.43
N ALA A 583 24.02 -27.87 6.79
CA ALA A 583 24.88 -28.70 5.97
C ALA A 583 25.24 -30.00 6.73
N ILE A 584 24.25 -30.85 6.99
CA ILE A 584 24.39 -32.14 7.72
C ILE A 584 24.35 -33.31 6.71
N ASN A 585 25.15 -34.36 6.93
CA ASN A 585 25.22 -35.58 6.10
C ASN A 585 24.18 -36.58 6.62
N GLU A 586 23.43 -37.24 5.71
CA GLU A 586 22.42 -38.27 6.03
C GLU A 586 21.55 -37.96 7.24
N GLN A 587 20.57 -37.08 7.03
CA GLN A 587 19.63 -36.64 8.06
C GLN A 587 18.57 -37.71 8.33
N THR A 588 18.36 -38.06 9.60
CA THR A 588 17.03 -38.56 9.98
C THR A 588 16.04 -37.40 9.89
N HIS A 589 14.85 -37.65 9.36
CA HIS A 589 13.82 -36.62 9.20
C HIS A 589 13.51 -35.89 10.51
N ASP A 590 13.64 -36.58 11.64
CA ASP A 590 13.35 -36.04 12.97
C ASP A 590 14.39 -35.05 13.48
N GLU A 591 15.68 -35.24 13.19
CA GLU A 591 16.75 -34.29 13.55
C GLU A 591 16.60 -32.96 12.80
N LEU A 592 16.32 -33.02 11.49
CA LEU A 592 16.09 -31.82 10.70
C LEU A 592 14.86 -31.05 11.20
N ILE A 593 13.76 -31.75 11.48
CA ILE A 593 12.54 -31.15 12.02
C ILE A 593 12.81 -30.51 13.40
N GLY A 594 13.61 -31.14 14.26
CA GLY A 594 14.01 -30.60 15.56
C GLY A 594 14.79 -29.30 15.44
N LEU A 595 15.81 -29.27 14.57
CA LEU A 595 16.61 -28.08 14.28
C LEU A 595 15.77 -26.94 13.71
N ILE A 596 14.94 -27.23 12.71
CA ILE A 596 14.03 -26.24 12.12
C ILE A 596 13.09 -25.68 13.19
N ALA A 597 12.54 -26.52 14.08
CA ALA A 597 11.63 -26.10 15.15
C ALA A 597 12.33 -25.19 16.17
N ALA A 598 13.58 -25.49 16.55
CA ALA A 598 14.35 -24.64 17.46
C ALA A 598 14.67 -23.26 16.85
N ILE A 599 14.78 -23.18 15.53
CA ILE A 599 15.10 -21.94 14.80
C ILE A 599 13.85 -21.17 14.37
N ASP A 600 12.69 -21.84 14.28
CA ASP A 600 11.47 -21.32 13.65
C ASP A 600 11.01 -19.96 14.19
N ASP A 601 11.11 -19.80 15.51
CA ASP A 601 10.67 -18.60 16.21
C ASP A 601 11.67 -17.45 16.14
N MET A 602 12.85 -17.69 15.55
CA MET A 602 13.90 -16.69 15.40
C MET A 602 13.88 -16.01 14.04
N LYS A 603 14.19 -14.72 14.02
CA LYS A 603 14.18 -13.88 12.82
C LYS A 603 15.45 -14.07 11.98
N VAL A 604 15.76 -15.31 11.61
CA VAL A 604 16.92 -15.67 10.78
C VAL A 604 16.50 -16.29 9.46
N VAL A 605 17.31 -16.10 8.43
CA VAL A 605 17.13 -16.80 7.16
C VAL A 605 17.68 -18.21 7.32
N LEU A 606 16.84 -19.22 7.07
CA LEU A 606 17.24 -20.62 7.17
C LEU A 606 17.42 -21.21 5.77
N LYS A 607 18.59 -21.77 5.49
CA LYS A 607 18.89 -22.46 4.22
C LYS A 607 19.39 -23.88 4.48
N ILE A 608 19.08 -24.79 3.57
CA ILE A 608 19.55 -26.17 3.59
C ILE A 608 20.38 -26.44 2.33
N VAL A 609 21.49 -27.14 2.48
CA VAL A 609 22.20 -27.75 1.35
C VAL A 609 21.42 -29.00 0.90
N PRO A 610 20.77 -28.99 -0.27
CA PRO A 610 19.91 -30.07 -0.75
C PRO A 610 20.70 -31.35 -1.02
N GLN A 611 20.02 -32.48 -0.91
CA GLN A 611 20.51 -33.78 -1.36
C GLN A 611 20.19 -34.02 -2.84
N TYR A 612 20.78 -35.05 -3.45
CA TYR A 612 20.55 -35.37 -4.87
C TYR A 612 19.05 -35.53 -5.21
N TYR A 613 18.26 -36.14 -4.32
CA TYR A 613 16.81 -36.28 -4.48
C TYR A 613 16.05 -34.94 -4.42
N ASP A 614 16.52 -33.97 -3.63
CA ASP A 614 15.88 -32.66 -3.51
C ASP A 614 16.08 -31.80 -4.79
N ILE A 615 17.17 -32.06 -5.52
CA ILE A 615 17.44 -31.41 -6.81
C ILE A 615 16.52 -31.99 -7.89
N LEU A 616 16.29 -33.31 -7.87
CA LEU A 616 15.40 -34.00 -8.81
C LEU A 616 13.92 -33.67 -8.58
N SER A 617 13.53 -33.32 -7.35
CA SER A 617 12.14 -32.99 -7.00
C SER A 617 11.69 -31.60 -7.47
N GLY A 618 12.57 -30.81 -8.10
CA GLY A 618 12.25 -29.51 -8.70
C GLY A 618 11.99 -28.39 -7.68
N HIS A 619 12.52 -28.50 -6.45
CA HIS A 619 12.44 -27.43 -5.47
C HIS A 619 13.16 -26.18 -5.97
N LYS A 620 12.59 -24.99 -5.69
CA LYS A 620 13.23 -23.72 -6.03
C LYS A 620 14.50 -23.55 -5.19
N THR A 621 15.64 -23.76 -5.81
CA THR A 621 16.95 -23.53 -5.20
C THR A 621 17.41 -22.11 -5.49
N GLU A 622 18.02 -21.47 -4.49
CA GLU A 622 18.87 -20.30 -4.68
C GLU A 622 20.28 -20.83 -4.95
N GLU A 623 20.93 -20.36 -6.02
CA GLU A 623 22.25 -20.86 -6.41
C GLU A 623 23.34 -19.94 -5.89
N ILE A 624 24.22 -20.47 -5.04
CA ILE A 624 25.43 -19.79 -4.57
C ILE A 624 26.63 -20.46 -5.21
N THR A 625 27.17 -19.84 -6.28
CA THR A 625 28.43 -20.27 -6.93
C THR A 625 28.51 -21.78 -7.20
N GLY A 626 27.48 -22.37 -7.80
CA GLY A 626 27.41 -23.80 -8.10
C GLY A 626 26.92 -24.70 -6.95
N HIS A 627 26.57 -24.12 -5.79
CA HIS A 627 25.86 -24.82 -4.72
C HIS A 627 24.37 -24.45 -4.74
N PRO A 628 23.46 -25.38 -5.05
CA PRO A 628 22.05 -25.16 -4.78
C PRO A 628 21.86 -25.05 -3.27
N LEU A 629 21.12 -24.06 -2.80
CA LEU A 629 20.62 -23.95 -1.44
C LEU A 629 19.11 -23.85 -1.49
N ILE A 630 18.41 -24.61 -0.65
CA ILE A 630 16.98 -24.48 -0.48
C ILE A 630 16.74 -23.53 0.68
N ARG A 631 16.22 -22.34 0.37
CA ARG A 631 15.74 -21.43 1.41
C ARG A 631 14.44 -21.99 1.99
N LEU A 632 14.48 -22.33 3.27
CA LEU A 632 13.28 -22.70 3.99
C LEU A 632 12.46 -21.46 4.25
N PHE A 633 11.16 -21.59 4.05
CA PHE A 633 10.17 -20.56 4.38
C PHE A 633 10.39 -19.24 3.61
N PRO A 634 10.36 -19.29 2.27
CA PRO A 634 10.56 -18.10 1.45
C PRO A 634 9.48 -17.04 1.72
N ASP A 635 9.88 -15.78 1.52
CA ASP A 635 8.99 -14.64 1.67
C ASP A 635 7.75 -14.80 0.77
N HIS A 636 6.56 -14.53 1.31
CA HIS A 636 5.28 -14.71 0.60
C HIS A 636 5.18 -13.88 -0.69
N MET A 637 4.15 -14.19 -1.50
CA MET A 637 3.77 -13.51 -2.76
C MET A 637 4.28 -12.06 -2.86
N ARG A 638 4.85 -11.71 -4.03
CA ARG A 638 5.27 -10.33 -4.33
C ARG A 638 4.11 -9.36 -4.12
N MET A 639 4.41 -8.09 -3.81
CA MET A 639 3.40 -7.05 -3.54
C MET A 639 2.31 -6.99 -4.62
N TRP A 640 2.66 -7.13 -5.90
CA TRP A 640 1.71 -7.04 -7.01
C TRP A 640 0.86 -8.28 -7.17
N GLN A 641 1.43 -9.45 -6.91
CA GLN A 641 0.65 -10.68 -6.85
C GLN A 641 -0.35 -10.62 -5.70
N TRP A 642 0.08 -10.09 -4.56
CA TRP A 642 -0.80 -9.85 -3.42
C TRP A 642 -1.88 -8.81 -3.73
N LEU A 643 -1.52 -7.68 -4.35
CA LEU A 643 -2.44 -6.61 -4.74
C LEU A 643 -3.47 -7.13 -5.73
N LEU A 644 -3.04 -7.81 -6.79
CA LEU A 644 -3.91 -8.44 -7.78
C LEU A 644 -4.79 -9.52 -7.16
N LYS A 645 -4.24 -10.39 -6.29
CA LYS A 645 -5.03 -11.37 -5.54
C LYS A 645 -6.12 -10.67 -4.74
N ARG A 646 -5.80 -9.53 -4.11
CA ARG A 646 -6.77 -8.79 -3.30
C ARG A 646 -7.82 -8.08 -4.16
N LEU A 647 -7.42 -7.44 -5.26
CA LEU A 647 -8.36 -6.85 -6.20
C LEU A 647 -9.29 -7.93 -6.75
N ALA A 648 -8.76 -9.08 -7.15
CA ALA A 648 -9.56 -10.24 -7.54
C ALA A 648 -10.49 -10.70 -6.42
N ASP A 649 -10.02 -10.79 -5.17
CA ASP A 649 -10.87 -11.14 -4.03
C ASP A 649 -12.06 -10.17 -3.90
N ILE A 650 -11.82 -8.86 -4.00
CA ILE A 650 -12.86 -7.82 -3.86
C ILE A 650 -13.82 -7.86 -5.05
N VAL A 651 -13.30 -7.84 -6.28
CA VAL A 651 -14.09 -7.82 -7.52
C VAL A 651 -14.96 -9.07 -7.63
N LEU A 652 -14.39 -10.26 -7.40
CA LEU A 652 -15.14 -11.51 -7.42
C LEU A 652 -16.19 -11.53 -6.31
N SER A 653 -15.85 -11.11 -5.09
CA SER A 653 -16.83 -11.06 -4.00
C SER A 653 -17.95 -10.07 -4.24
N LEU A 654 -17.68 -8.88 -4.79
CA LEU A 654 -18.71 -7.91 -5.18
C LEU A 654 -19.60 -8.49 -6.29
N PHE A 655 -19.01 -9.03 -7.35
CA PHE A 655 -19.74 -9.67 -8.43
C PHE A 655 -20.70 -10.76 -7.92
N PHE A 656 -20.19 -11.69 -7.11
CA PHE A 656 -21.02 -12.78 -6.58
C PHE A 656 -22.03 -12.30 -5.52
N LEU A 657 -21.70 -11.31 -4.69
CA LEU A 657 -22.67 -10.73 -3.76
C LEU A 657 -23.79 -10.01 -4.49
N THR A 658 -23.50 -9.24 -5.54
CA THR A 658 -24.53 -8.59 -6.36
C THR A 658 -25.39 -9.63 -7.08
N LEU A 659 -24.76 -10.62 -7.72
CA LEU A 659 -25.45 -11.69 -8.44
C LEU A 659 -26.36 -12.51 -7.52
N PHE A 660 -25.91 -12.81 -6.30
CA PHE A 660 -26.65 -13.63 -5.33
C PHE A 660 -27.36 -12.82 -4.25
N PHE A 661 -27.46 -11.48 -4.35
CA PHE A 661 -28.08 -10.65 -3.32
C PHE A 661 -29.55 -11.02 -3.11
N LEU A 662 -30.35 -11.01 -4.20
CA LEU A 662 -31.77 -11.37 -4.16
C LEU A 662 -31.99 -12.83 -3.69
N PRO A 663 -31.29 -13.84 -4.26
CA PRO A 663 -31.36 -15.21 -3.75
C PRO A 663 -30.97 -15.35 -2.28
N ALA A 664 -29.93 -14.65 -1.81
CA ALA A 664 -29.50 -14.71 -0.42
C ALA A 664 -30.52 -14.08 0.54
N LEU A 665 -31.15 -12.97 0.15
CA LEU A 665 -32.24 -12.35 0.91
C LEU A 665 -33.44 -13.29 0.99
N LEU A 666 -33.83 -13.92 -0.12
CA LEU A 666 -34.90 -14.92 -0.15
C LEU A 666 -34.58 -16.13 0.74
N LEU A 667 -33.34 -16.64 0.71
CA LEU A 667 -32.91 -17.72 1.59
C LEU A 667 -32.94 -17.32 3.07
N ALA A 668 -32.53 -16.09 3.41
CA ALA A 668 -32.62 -15.57 4.77
C ALA A 668 -34.09 -15.47 5.24
N LEU A 669 -34.98 -15.01 4.35
CA LEU A 669 -36.42 -14.94 4.62
C LEU A 669 -37.01 -16.34 4.80
N LEU A 670 -36.70 -17.28 3.90
CA LEU A 670 -37.16 -18.68 4.00
C LEU A 670 -36.71 -19.34 5.30
N LEU A 671 -35.45 -19.15 5.70
CA LEU A 671 -34.97 -19.64 7.00
C LEU A 671 -35.80 -19.08 8.15
N THR A 672 -36.05 -17.77 8.13
CA THR A 672 -36.87 -17.06 9.12
C THR A 672 -38.30 -17.60 9.15
N LEU A 673 -38.94 -17.82 8.00
CA LEU A 673 -40.29 -18.39 7.88
C LEU A 673 -40.37 -19.85 8.34
N THR A 674 -39.27 -20.60 8.21
CA THR A 674 -39.18 -21.99 8.71
C THR A 674 -38.84 -22.07 10.22
N GLY A 675 -38.89 -20.95 10.94
CA GLY A 675 -38.65 -20.88 12.39
C GLY A 675 -37.16 -20.89 12.79
N VAL A 676 -36.25 -20.66 11.84
CA VAL A 676 -34.80 -20.59 12.12
C VAL A 676 -34.42 -19.15 12.46
N HIS A 677 -34.22 -18.89 13.75
CA HIS A 677 -33.76 -17.60 14.25
C HIS A 677 -32.48 -17.75 15.07
N PRO A 678 -31.41 -16.98 14.77
CA PRO A 678 -31.27 -16.06 13.63
C PRO A 678 -31.00 -16.83 12.30
N PRO A 679 -31.37 -16.27 11.13
CA PRO A 679 -31.09 -16.88 9.83
C PRO A 679 -29.60 -16.84 9.45
N LEU A 680 -28.85 -15.91 10.03
CA LEU A 680 -27.39 -15.77 9.91
C LEU A 680 -26.74 -15.94 11.28
N VAL A 681 -25.63 -16.67 11.34
CA VAL A 681 -24.84 -16.91 12.55
C VAL A 681 -23.42 -16.42 12.32
N ILE A 682 -22.83 -15.84 13.37
CA ILE A 682 -21.44 -15.41 13.41
C ILE A 682 -20.67 -16.39 14.30
N GLU A 683 -19.70 -17.09 13.73
CA GLU A 683 -18.84 -18.04 14.45
C GLU A 683 -17.43 -17.50 14.64
N ASN A 684 -16.88 -17.64 15.84
CA ASN A 684 -15.50 -17.21 16.13
C ASN A 684 -14.48 -18.17 15.50
N ARG A 685 -13.59 -17.60 14.69
CA ARG A 685 -12.59 -18.36 13.92
C ARG A 685 -11.22 -17.71 13.96
N MET A 686 -10.17 -18.51 13.86
CA MET A 686 -8.79 -18.05 13.81
C MET A 686 -8.40 -17.63 12.39
N GLY A 687 -7.99 -16.36 12.25
CA GLY A 687 -7.56 -15.75 11.00
C GLY A 687 -6.07 -15.38 10.98
N LYS A 688 -5.71 -14.47 10.08
CA LYS A 688 -4.32 -14.04 9.88
C LYS A 688 -3.69 -13.49 11.17
N ASN A 689 -2.44 -13.84 11.42
CA ASN A 689 -1.64 -13.56 12.61
C ASN A 689 -2.28 -14.04 13.92
N GLY A 690 -3.08 -15.11 13.84
CA GLY A 690 -3.76 -15.72 14.99
C GLY A 690 -4.87 -14.85 15.58
N ARG A 691 -5.46 -13.94 14.79
CA ARG A 691 -6.55 -13.09 15.28
C ARG A 691 -7.90 -13.77 15.11
N VAL A 692 -8.72 -13.70 16.16
CA VAL A 692 -10.11 -14.16 16.09
C VAL A 692 -10.92 -13.17 15.24
N PHE A 693 -11.74 -13.69 14.34
CA PHE A 693 -12.75 -12.93 13.60
C PHE A 693 -14.07 -13.71 13.55
N GLY A 694 -15.19 -12.99 13.40
CA GLY A 694 -16.50 -13.58 13.22
C GLY A 694 -16.74 -13.98 11.77
N GLN A 695 -16.83 -15.28 11.49
CA GLN A 695 -17.20 -15.84 10.19
C GLN A 695 -18.72 -15.86 10.08
N LEU A 696 -19.27 -15.20 9.06
CA LEU A 696 -20.70 -15.10 8.81
C LEU A 696 -21.18 -16.27 7.94
N ASN A 697 -22.18 -17.00 8.41
CA ASN A 697 -22.77 -18.14 7.72
C ASN A 697 -24.30 -18.12 7.80
N PHE A 698 -24.98 -18.76 6.87
CA PHE A 698 -26.39 -19.12 7.07
C PHE A 698 -26.51 -20.16 8.20
N ASN A 699 -27.57 -20.05 8.99
CA ASN A 699 -27.80 -20.95 10.12
C ASN A 699 -28.24 -22.34 9.65
N VAL A 700 -27.30 -23.29 9.70
CA VAL A 700 -27.51 -24.70 9.32
C VAL A 700 -27.42 -25.67 10.51
N GLN A 701 -27.49 -25.17 11.75
CA GLN A 701 -27.37 -26.01 12.95
C GLN A 701 -28.60 -26.90 13.18
N GLY A 702 -29.76 -26.57 12.61
CA GLY A 702 -30.97 -27.37 12.71
C GLY A 702 -31.09 -28.48 11.66
N ARG A 703 -32.18 -29.25 11.72
CA ARG A 703 -32.44 -30.40 10.84
C ARG A 703 -33.51 -30.17 9.77
N SER A 704 -33.89 -28.92 9.50
CA SER A 704 -34.91 -28.63 8.49
C SER A 704 -34.46 -29.08 7.09
N PRO A 705 -35.38 -29.42 6.17
CA PRO A 705 -35.03 -29.78 4.80
C PRO A 705 -34.20 -28.69 4.10
N LEU A 706 -34.55 -27.42 4.33
CA LEU A 706 -33.82 -26.27 3.80
C LEU A 706 -32.40 -26.17 4.36
N GLN A 707 -32.21 -26.35 5.67
CA GLN A 707 -30.88 -26.35 6.29
C GLN A 707 -30.01 -27.51 5.77
N ARG A 708 -30.60 -28.71 5.61
CA ARG A 708 -29.91 -29.86 5.00
C ARG A 708 -29.52 -29.60 3.54
N TRP A 709 -30.40 -28.96 2.77
CA TRP A 709 -30.12 -28.58 1.39
C TRP A 709 -28.97 -27.56 1.33
N LEU A 710 -29.03 -26.49 2.14
CA LEU A 710 -27.98 -25.49 2.24
C LEU A 710 -26.63 -26.09 2.63
N TYR A 711 -26.61 -27.02 3.59
CA TYR A 711 -25.40 -27.73 4.01
C TYR A 711 -24.84 -28.61 2.89
N LYS A 712 -25.69 -29.39 2.22
CA LYS A 712 -25.29 -30.31 1.14
C LYS A 712 -24.75 -29.57 -0.09
N THR A 713 -25.31 -28.41 -0.41
CA THR A 713 -24.88 -27.58 -1.55
C THR A 713 -23.75 -26.62 -1.19
N ASN A 714 -23.32 -26.53 0.08
CA ASN A 714 -22.38 -25.51 0.58
C ASN A 714 -22.82 -24.04 0.37
N ILE A 715 -24.08 -23.80 0.00
CA ILE A 715 -24.63 -22.44 -0.20
C ILE A 715 -24.67 -21.66 1.11
N TYR A 716 -24.65 -22.36 2.26
CA TYR A 716 -24.60 -21.72 3.58
C TYR A 716 -23.40 -20.77 3.78
N LYS A 717 -22.35 -20.91 2.98
CA LYS A 717 -21.12 -20.09 3.01
C LYS A 717 -21.20 -18.80 2.19
N LEU A 718 -22.25 -18.57 1.40
CA LEU A 718 -22.38 -17.34 0.61
C LEU A 718 -22.18 -16.05 1.44
N PRO A 719 -22.65 -15.94 2.70
CA PRO A 719 -22.41 -14.76 3.52
C PRO A 719 -20.92 -14.52 3.85
N GLU A 720 -20.06 -15.53 3.75
CA GLU A 720 -18.61 -15.39 3.94
C GLU A 720 -17.96 -14.46 2.88
N LEU A 721 -18.62 -14.22 1.74
CA LEU A 721 -18.15 -13.23 0.76
C LEU A 721 -18.04 -11.83 1.36
N ILE A 722 -18.88 -11.50 2.35
CA ILE A 722 -18.78 -10.25 3.12
C ILE A 722 -17.47 -10.24 3.93
N ASN A 723 -17.09 -11.36 4.55
CA ASN A 723 -15.80 -11.49 5.25
C ASN A 723 -14.60 -11.31 4.31
N ILE A 724 -14.73 -11.77 3.05
CA ILE A 724 -13.71 -11.52 2.03
C ILE A 724 -13.63 -10.02 1.71
N LEU A 725 -14.76 -9.32 1.52
CA LEU A 725 -14.78 -7.86 1.30
C LEU A 725 -14.16 -7.10 2.47
N LEU A 726 -14.50 -7.46 3.70
CA LEU A 726 -13.96 -6.85 4.93
C LEU A 726 -12.47 -7.17 5.14
N GLY A 727 -11.93 -8.18 4.45
CA GLY A 727 -10.51 -8.52 4.44
C GLY A 727 -10.05 -9.46 5.56
N SER A 728 -10.99 -10.07 6.28
CA SER A 728 -10.70 -11.13 7.26
C SER A 728 -10.44 -12.48 6.58
N MET A 729 -11.03 -12.68 5.39
CA MET A 729 -10.86 -13.88 4.54
C MET A 729 -10.36 -13.53 3.13
N SER A 730 -10.00 -14.54 2.36
CA SER A 730 -9.70 -14.50 0.93
C SER A 730 -10.50 -15.61 0.22
N TRP A 731 -10.58 -15.59 -1.12
CA TRP A 731 -11.15 -16.72 -1.84
C TRP A 731 -10.34 -17.99 -1.65
N VAL A 732 -9.01 -17.86 -1.73
CA VAL A 732 -8.07 -18.99 -1.64
C VAL A 732 -7.15 -18.81 -0.42
N GLY A 733 -7.14 -19.83 0.43
CA GLY A 733 -6.29 -19.93 1.62
C GLY A 733 -6.65 -21.14 2.51
N PRO A 734 -5.91 -21.37 3.61
CA PRO A 734 -6.22 -22.41 4.58
C PRO A 734 -7.63 -22.23 5.16
N ARG A 735 -8.33 -23.34 5.40
CA ARG A 735 -9.66 -23.29 6.03
C ARG A 735 -9.55 -22.68 7.44
N PRO A 736 -10.40 -21.70 7.80
CA PRO A 736 -10.43 -21.17 9.15
C PRO A 736 -10.91 -22.23 10.16
N GLU A 737 -10.22 -22.35 11.30
CA GLU A 737 -10.57 -23.27 12.39
C GLU A 737 -11.04 -22.50 13.63
N SER A 738 -11.81 -23.14 14.50
CA SER A 738 -12.23 -22.52 15.77
C SER A 738 -11.02 -22.39 16.73
N PRO A 739 -10.98 -21.35 17.58
CA PRO A 739 -9.92 -21.16 18.57
C PRO A 739 -9.66 -22.41 19.43
N ASP A 740 -10.72 -23.07 19.92
CA ASP A 740 -10.60 -24.27 20.77
C ASP A 740 -9.97 -25.47 20.04
N LYS A 741 -10.21 -25.58 18.73
CA LYS A 741 -9.63 -26.64 17.90
C LYS A 741 -8.17 -26.30 17.59
N VAL A 742 -7.85 -25.03 17.37
CA VAL A 742 -6.47 -24.56 17.19
C VAL A 742 -5.61 -24.83 18.42
N GLU A 743 -6.14 -24.58 19.62
CA GLU A 743 -5.43 -24.83 20.88
C GLU A 743 -5.07 -26.32 21.07
N ARG A 744 -5.98 -27.22 20.69
CA ARG A 744 -5.74 -28.67 20.73
C ARG A 744 -4.77 -29.15 19.64
N LEU A 745 -4.79 -28.54 18.46
CA LEU A 745 -3.94 -28.95 17.35
C LEU A 745 -2.52 -28.39 17.46
N ARG A 746 -2.35 -27.16 17.97
CA ARG A 746 -1.03 -26.51 18.10
C ARG A 746 -0.09 -27.26 19.04
N SER A 747 -0.62 -27.94 20.06
CA SER A 747 0.17 -28.74 21.00
C SER A 747 0.62 -30.09 20.42
N ARG A 748 -0.03 -30.57 19.34
CA ARG A 748 0.18 -31.92 18.78
C ARG A 748 0.79 -31.95 17.38
N ILE A 749 0.76 -30.82 16.67
CA ILE A 749 1.25 -30.66 15.31
C ILE A 749 2.34 -29.59 15.31
N LYS A 750 3.58 -30.00 15.02
CA LYS A 750 4.71 -29.07 14.83
C LYS A 750 4.38 -28.09 13.70
N PHE A 751 4.82 -26.83 13.82
CA PHE A 751 4.62 -25.78 12.83
C PHE A 751 3.17 -25.34 12.56
N TYR A 752 2.21 -25.80 13.38
CA TYR A 752 0.77 -25.55 13.14
C TYR A 752 0.44 -24.05 12.97
N ASN A 753 1.06 -23.19 13.77
CA ASN A 753 0.82 -21.74 13.77
C ASN A 753 1.17 -21.04 12.45
N ARG A 754 2.01 -21.65 11.61
CA ARG A 754 2.47 -21.06 10.35
C ARG A 754 1.32 -20.84 9.37
N ARG A 755 0.25 -21.64 9.45
CA ARG A 755 -0.97 -21.44 8.66
C ARG A 755 -1.64 -20.08 8.87
N PHE A 756 -1.41 -19.45 10.02
CA PHE A 756 -1.95 -18.12 10.32
C PHE A 756 -1.14 -16.98 9.71
N GLN A 757 -0.02 -17.24 9.02
CA GLN A 757 0.76 -16.17 8.36
C GLN A 757 -0.01 -15.51 7.20
N ILE A 758 -1.02 -16.20 6.65
CA ILE A 758 -1.86 -15.74 5.54
C ILE A 758 -3.33 -15.67 5.95
N ARG A 759 -4.16 -15.04 5.11
CA ARG A 759 -5.61 -15.01 5.35
C ARG A 759 -6.20 -16.40 5.11
N PRO A 760 -7.16 -16.82 5.94
CA PRO A 760 -7.95 -18.02 5.66
C PRO A 760 -8.76 -17.85 4.37
N GLY A 761 -9.04 -18.98 3.72
CA GLY A 761 -9.77 -19.04 2.45
C GLY A 761 -11.19 -19.58 2.60
N LEU A 762 -12.09 -19.12 1.72
CA LEU A 762 -13.35 -19.82 1.44
C LEU A 762 -13.07 -21.22 0.88
N THR A 763 -12.07 -21.31 0.00
CA THR A 763 -11.50 -22.57 -0.50
C THR A 763 -9.99 -22.66 -0.27
N GLY A 764 -9.42 -23.87 -0.24
CA GLY A 764 -7.99 -24.10 -0.02
C GLY A 764 -7.49 -25.38 -0.67
N TRP A 765 -6.16 -25.48 -0.85
CA TRP A 765 -5.54 -26.62 -1.51
C TRP A 765 -5.84 -27.96 -0.84
N ALA A 766 -5.82 -28.00 0.50
CA ALA A 766 -6.18 -29.19 1.25
C ALA A 766 -7.63 -29.65 0.96
N GLN A 767 -8.57 -28.72 0.78
CA GLN A 767 -10.01 -29.00 0.54
C GLN A 767 -10.28 -29.60 -0.83
N VAL A 768 -9.43 -29.26 -1.79
CA VAL A 768 -9.54 -29.78 -3.15
C VAL A 768 -8.91 -31.17 -3.27
N ARG A 769 -7.83 -31.45 -2.52
CA ARG A 769 -7.05 -32.69 -2.62
C ARG A 769 -7.64 -33.86 -1.84
N TYR A 770 -8.16 -33.64 -0.63
CA TYR A 770 -8.53 -34.73 0.29
C TYR A 770 -9.99 -34.69 0.73
N ARG A 771 -10.55 -35.88 1.01
CA ARG A 771 -11.81 -36.05 1.73
C ARG A 771 -11.49 -36.16 3.22
N TYR A 772 -12.28 -35.48 4.03
CA TYR A 772 -11.98 -35.27 5.45
C TYR A 772 -12.67 -36.27 6.35
N ASP A 773 -11.96 -36.72 7.38
CA ASP A 773 -12.50 -37.21 8.63
C ASP A 773 -11.93 -36.38 9.81
N ASP A 774 -12.52 -36.51 10.99
CA ASP A 774 -12.07 -35.84 12.22
C ASP A 774 -10.88 -36.57 12.89
N SER A 775 -10.16 -37.44 12.15
CA SER A 775 -8.99 -38.13 12.70
C SER A 775 -7.78 -37.20 12.83
N MET A 776 -6.92 -37.47 13.82
CA MET A 776 -5.65 -36.74 13.98
C MET A 776 -4.73 -36.89 12.76
N ARG A 777 -4.82 -38.01 12.03
CA ARG A 777 -4.03 -38.25 10.80
C ARG A 777 -4.48 -37.31 9.68
N SER A 778 -5.78 -37.17 9.47
CA SER A 778 -6.38 -36.22 8.52
C SER A 778 -5.97 -34.77 8.81
N HIS A 779 -5.94 -34.36 10.09
CA HIS A 779 -5.45 -33.02 10.45
C HIS A 779 -3.96 -32.79 10.20
N ARG A 780 -3.11 -33.80 10.42
CA ARG A 780 -1.68 -33.72 10.06
C ARG A 780 -1.50 -33.60 8.55
N ASP A 781 -2.23 -34.39 7.76
CA ASP A 781 -2.14 -34.34 6.30
C ASP A 781 -2.72 -33.02 5.74
N GLN A 782 -3.78 -32.48 6.33
CA GLN A 782 -4.28 -31.13 6.04
C GLN A 782 -3.20 -30.08 6.29
N HIS A 783 -2.54 -30.14 7.45
CA HIS A 783 -1.50 -29.18 7.79
C HIS A 783 -0.32 -29.23 6.80
N LYS A 784 0.11 -30.42 6.36
CA LYS A 784 1.13 -30.57 5.31
C LYS A 784 0.73 -29.87 4.01
N GLN A 785 -0.53 -30.00 3.59
CA GLN A 785 -1.02 -29.35 2.38
C GLN A 785 -1.14 -27.82 2.55
N ASP A 786 -1.49 -27.35 3.75
CA ASP A 786 -1.52 -25.91 4.06
C ASP A 786 -0.11 -25.31 4.03
N LEU A 787 0.91 -26.01 4.55
CA LEU A 787 2.33 -25.63 4.42
C LEU A 787 2.79 -25.63 2.97
N PHE A 788 2.44 -26.67 2.19
CA PHE A 788 2.74 -26.72 0.76
C PHE A 788 2.13 -25.52 0.02
N TYR A 789 0.90 -25.13 0.35
CA TYR A 789 0.28 -23.94 -0.21
C TYR A 789 1.02 -22.67 0.18
N LEU A 790 1.40 -22.50 1.44
CA LEU A 790 2.17 -21.36 1.92
C LEU A 790 3.49 -21.17 1.15
N GLU A 791 4.19 -22.26 0.86
CA GLU A 791 5.48 -22.24 0.16
C GLU A 791 5.34 -21.99 -1.35
N ASN A 792 4.23 -22.43 -1.96
CA ASN A 792 4.00 -22.37 -3.41
C ASN A 792 2.97 -21.31 -3.82
N MET A 793 2.58 -20.45 -2.89
CA MET A 793 1.50 -19.48 -3.07
C MET A 793 1.80 -18.56 -4.26
N SER A 794 0.93 -18.58 -5.28
CA SER A 794 1.02 -17.75 -6.48
C SER A 794 -0.36 -17.57 -7.11
N LEU A 795 -0.58 -16.50 -7.88
CA LEU A 795 -1.85 -16.28 -8.58
C LEU A 795 -2.28 -17.46 -9.46
N THR A 796 -1.32 -18.10 -10.13
CA THR A 796 -1.56 -19.30 -10.95
C THR A 796 -2.00 -20.50 -10.11
N PHE A 797 -1.44 -20.65 -8.91
CA PHE A 797 -1.81 -21.74 -8.02
C PHE A 797 -3.20 -21.50 -7.41
N ASP A 798 -3.51 -20.25 -7.06
CA ASP A 798 -4.84 -19.85 -6.61
C ASP A 798 -5.91 -20.11 -7.68
N LEU A 799 -5.65 -19.73 -8.93
CA LEU A 799 -6.54 -20.01 -10.05
C LEU A 799 -6.78 -21.52 -10.22
N ARG A 800 -5.71 -22.33 -10.12
CA ARG A 800 -5.81 -23.79 -10.17
C ARG A 800 -6.68 -24.35 -9.04
N ILE A 801 -6.58 -23.78 -7.83
CA ILE A 801 -7.41 -24.16 -6.69
C ILE A 801 -8.88 -23.81 -6.99
N LEU A 802 -9.17 -22.58 -7.42
CA LEU A 802 -10.53 -22.13 -7.74
C LEU A 802 -11.19 -22.99 -8.82
N LEU A 803 -10.49 -23.26 -9.93
CA LEU A 803 -11.00 -24.10 -11.01
C LEU A 803 -11.31 -25.52 -10.52
N ARG A 804 -10.42 -26.12 -9.72
CA ARG A 804 -10.68 -27.44 -9.15
C ARG A 804 -11.83 -27.43 -8.14
N SER A 805 -11.97 -26.36 -7.35
CA SER A 805 -13.10 -26.19 -6.44
C SER A 805 -14.43 -26.11 -7.19
N LEU A 806 -14.47 -25.41 -8.33
CA LEU A 806 -15.63 -25.38 -9.23
C LEU A 806 -15.95 -26.78 -9.78
N VAL A 807 -14.94 -27.51 -10.26
CA VAL A 807 -15.13 -28.89 -10.75
C VAL A 807 -15.69 -29.80 -9.64
N ILE A 808 -15.17 -29.68 -8.42
CA ILE A 808 -15.67 -30.45 -7.26
C ILE A 808 -17.13 -30.07 -6.93
N PHE A 809 -17.47 -28.79 -7.03
CA PHE A 809 -18.82 -28.29 -6.77
C PHE A 809 -19.85 -28.84 -7.77
N PHE A 810 -19.53 -28.84 -9.07
CA PHE A 810 -20.46 -29.28 -10.12
C PHE A 810 -20.47 -30.80 -10.35
N PHE A 811 -19.32 -31.47 -10.32
CA PHE A 811 -19.21 -32.86 -10.80
C PHE A 811 -19.14 -33.92 -9.69
N LYS A 812 -18.91 -33.54 -8.43
CA LYS A 812 -18.77 -34.52 -7.36
C LYS A 812 -20.15 -34.93 -6.83
N ARG A 813 -20.80 -35.87 -7.54
CA ARG A 813 -21.93 -36.64 -7.01
C ARG A 813 -21.53 -37.23 -5.65
N SER A 814 -22.33 -36.94 -4.63
CA SER A 814 -22.31 -37.60 -3.34
C SER A 814 -22.53 -39.10 -3.53
N LYS A 815 -21.48 -39.89 -3.80
CA LYS A 815 -21.50 -41.30 -3.42
C LYS A 815 -21.57 -41.29 -1.89
N SER A 816 -22.73 -41.73 -1.37
CA SER A 816 -22.99 -41.85 0.06
C SER A 816 -21.93 -42.74 0.70
N LYS A 817 -21.76 -42.56 2.01
CA LYS A 817 -21.28 -43.66 2.84
C LYS A 817 -22.21 -44.86 2.68
#